data_AF-A0A5C5R7S9-F1
#
_entry.id   AF-A0A5C5R7S9-F1
#
_cell.length_a   1.000
_cell.length_b   1.000
_cell.length_c   1.000
_cell.angle_alpha   90.00
_cell.angle_beta   90.00
_cell.angle_gamma   90.00
#
_symmetry.space_group_name_H-M   'P 1'
#
loop_
_entity.id
_entity.type
_entity.pdbx_description
1 polymer ?
#
loop_
_entity_poly.entity_id
_entity_poly.type
_entity_poly.pdbx_seq_one_letter_code
_entity_poly.pdbx_strand_id
1 'polypeptide(L)'
;MSTLTVVRPGPMTTVQDWPGRAGYWSIGVPPSGPMDDLSFRLANLAVGNDEGAAGFECTLGGLAITVDEATTVAVAGAPVILTVDGTPVPTWAPVELLPGQQLAVGATGSLGMRVYLAVRGGVVVPDYLGSAATFTLGKFGGHDGRILAAGDELPIGTDVAAAPRRILDDEVPAFTSQWHLAVTVGPHSAPEYFTDADIATLYDTAYEVHFNSDRTGVRLIGPKPEWARPDGGEAGLHPSNIHDNAYSVGALDFTGDTPILLGPDGPSLGGFVCPVTVTTADRWKLGQLRPGDSVRFVPVRASAAASPGAIGTARRANLPVVLSAGGDGDDGVLARSMTADAETTITYRRSGDDNILVEYGAMTLDLESRARVHALEQRLRAESPRGLIDLTAGVRSLQVKFDPTALGQPAALDWIREAESQLPAADDMIVPSRTVSLPLSWDDPSTREAIERYVLGVRGDAPWCPWNIEFIRRMNGLGSVEDVQRIVFDASYLVLGLGDVYLGAPVAVPLDPRHRLVTTKYNPARTWTPENAVGIGGAYLCIYGMEGPGGYQFVGRTTQVWNHRHPHAAGGFEPEHPWLLRHFDRISWYPVSTEELADLRADTAAGRGSVDITAGSFSLSAHRAFLAREADDIVRVQSAMEIARDEERGRWAAAGEFTRRAA
;
A
#
# COMPACT_ATOMS: atom_id res chain seq x y z
N MET A 1 -15.16 -33.97 6.67
CA MET A 1 -14.64 -32.73 7.27
C MET A 1 -15.82 -32.07 7.93
N SER A 2 -15.69 -31.68 9.20
CA SER A 2 -16.73 -30.90 9.87
C SER A 2 -16.90 -29.56 9.15
N THR A 3 -18.11 -29.02 9.20
CA THR A 3 -18.51 -27.78 8.56
C THR A 3 -19.03 -26.81 9.61
N LEU A 4 -18.59 -25.56 9.48
CA LEU A 4 -19.11 -24.42 10.22
C LEU A 4 -20.10 -23.66 9.33
N THR A 5 -21.27 -23.34 9.86
CA THR A 5 -22.27 -22.50 9.17
C THR A 5 -22.35 -21.13 9.84
N VAL A 6 -22.31 -20.06 9.04
CA VAL A 6 -22.51 -18.68 9.50
C VAL A 6 -24.01 -18.44 9.67
N VAL A 7 -24.47 -18.31 10.92
CA VAL A 7 -25.87 -17.93 11.22
C VAL A 7 -26.07 -16.43 11.04
N ARG A 8 -25.10 -15.63 11.51
CA ARG A 8 -25.11 -14.18 11.37
C ARG A 8 -23.68 -13.68 11.12
N PRO A 9 -23.40 -12.92 10.05
CA PRO A 9 -22.03 -12.55 9.70
C PRO A 9 -21.46 -11.39 10.54
N GLY A 10 -22.29 -10.60 11.22
CA GLY A 10 -21.87 -9.31 11.79
C GLY A 10 -21.66 -8.23 10.71
N PRO A 11 -21.18 -7.03 11.06
CA PRO A 11 -21.01 -5.93 10.11
C PRO A 11 -19.95 -6.18 9.04
N MET A 12 -18.82 -6.78 9.43
CA MET A 12 -17.73 -7.14 8.52
C MET A 12 -16.91 -8.26 9.15
N THR A 13 -17.15 -9.49 8.68
CA THR A 13 -16.34 -10.67 9.04
C THR A 13 -15.65 -11.20 7.79
N THR A 14 -14.34 -11.46 7.89
CA THR A 14 -13.52 -12.02 6.80
C THR A 14 -12.68 -13.18 7.31
N VAL A 15 -12.29 -14.08 6.39
CA VAL A 15 -11.28 -15.11 6.69
C VAL A 15 -9.90 -14.47 6.57
N GLN A 16 -9.05 -14.66 7.57
CA GLN A 16 -7.68 -14.16 7.58
C GLN A 16 -6.74 -15.26 8.05
N ASP A 17 -5.48 -15.19 7.61
CA ASP A 17 -4.37 -16.00 8.10
C ASP A 17 -3.16 -15.11 8.41
N TRP A 18 -2.16 -15.65 9.09
CA TRP A 18 -0.95 -14.93 9.47
C TRP A 18 0.29 -15.70 8.97
N PRO A 19 1.30 -15.05 8.37
CA PRO A 19 1.50 -13.60 8.21
C PRO A 19 0.73 -12.95 7.04
N GLY A 20 -0.22 -13.68 6.44
CA GLY A 20 -0.94 -13.22 5.26
C GLY A 20 -0.15 -13.43 3.98
N ARG A 21 -0.48 -12.64 2.96
CA ARG A 21 0.01 -12.70 1.58
C ARG A 21 1.34 -11.98 1.38
N ALA A 22 2.40 -12.45 2.04
CA ALA A 22 3.73 -11.87 1.89
C ALA A 22 4.39 -12.19 0.52
N GLY A 23 5.37 -11.37 0.11
CA GLY A 23 6.20 -11.60 -1.08
C GLY A 23 5.69 -11.00 -2.39
N TYR A 24 4.61 -10.22 -2.34
CA TYR A 24 3.99 -9.59 -3.52
C TYR A 24 3.81 -8.06 -3.35
N TRP A 25 4.49 -7.45 -2.37
CA TRP A 25 4.43 -6.00 -2.13
C TRP A 25 5.03 -5.24 -3.31
N SER A 26 6.04 -5.82 -3.98
CA SER A 26 6.61 -5.26 -5.22
C SER A 26 5.63 -5.12 -6.39
N ILE A 27 4.47 -5.77 -6.31
CA ILE A 27 3.40 -5.72 -7.31
C ILE A 27 2.21 -4.87 -6.81
N GLY A 28 2.20 -4.48 -5.54
CA GLY A 28 1.05 -3.88 -4.88
C GLY A 28 -0.07 -4.84 -4.54
N VAL A 29 0.28 -6.09 -4.24
CA VAL A 29 -0.62 -6.99 -3.54
C VAL A 29 -0.34 -6.85 -2.05
N PRO A 30 -1.32 -6.36 -1.26
CA PRO A 30 -1.12 -6.22 0.17
C PRO A 30 -1.02 -7.58 0.87
N PRO A 31 -0.34 -7.66 2.02
CA PRO A 31 -0.31 -8.88 2.82
C PRO A 31 -1.70 -9.24 3.35
N SER A 32 -2.57 -8.26 3.57
CA SER A 32 -3.82 -8.48 4.29
C SER A 32 -3.54 -9.18 5.62
N GLY A 33 -4.22 -10.28 5.93
CA GLY A 33 -4.12 -10.93 7.22
C GLY A 33 -4.84 -10.14 8.31
N PRO A 34 -4.72 -10.59 9.57
CA PRO A 34 -5.35 -9.93 10.70
C PRO A 34 -4.76 -8.53 10.93
N MET A 35 -5.62 -7.54 11.12
CA MET A 35 -5.18 -6.16 11.43
C MET A 35 -4.64 -6.02 12.86
N ASP A 36 -5.03 -6.93 13.75
CA ASP A 36 -4.43 -7.22 15.04
C ASP A 36 -3.91 -8.66 15.02
N ASP A 37 -2.64 -8.81 14.63
CA ASP A 37 -1.94 -10.09 14.50
C ASP A 37 -1.83 -10.83 15.83
N LEU A 38 -1.66 -10.08 16.93
CA LEU A 38 -1.40 -10.66 18.23
C LEU A 38 -2.65 -11.38 18.76
N SER A 39 -3.81 -10.74 18.75
CA SER A 39 -5.05 -11.36 19.20
C SER A 39 -5.45 -12.54 18.30
N PHE A 40 -5.21 -12.45 16.99
CA PHE A 40 -5.45 -13.54 16.06
C PHE A 40 -4.61 -14.78 16.39
N ARG A 41 -3.28 -14.59 16.55
CA ARG A 41 -2.35 -15.68 16.90
C ARG A 41 -2.69 -16.29 18.26
N LEU A 42 -3.05 -15.47 19.25
CA LEU A 42 -3.47 -15.94 20.57
C LEU A 42 -4.78 -16.73 20.51
N ALA A 43 -5.75 -16.38 19.65
CA ALA A 43 -6.94 -17.20 19.44
C ALA A 43 -6.58 -18.59 18.89
N ASN A 44 -5.69 -18.65 17.89
CA ASN A 44 -5.20 -19.90 17.33
C ASN A 44 -4.48 -20.77 18.36
N LEU A 45 -3.59 -20.17 19.16
CA LEU A 45 -2.91 -20.87 20.25
C LEU A 45 -3.90 -21.41 21.29
N ALA A 46 -4.97 -20.68 21.57
CA ALA A 46 -5.97 -21.10 22.56
C ALA A 46 -6.69 -22.39 22.16
N VAL A 47 -6.96 -22.58 20.86
CA VAL A 47 -7.56 -23.81 20.31
C VAL A 47 -6.52 -24.87 19.93
N GLY A 48 -5.23 -24.59 20.09
CA GLY A 48 -4.12 -25.50 19.78
C GLY A 48 -3.77 -25.62 18.30
N ASN A 49 -4.10 -24.61 17.49
CA ASN A 49 -3.67 -24.49 16.10
C ASN A 49 -2.21 -24.00 16.00
N ASP A 50 -1.63 -24.11 14.81
CA ASP A 50 -0.51 -23.24 14.44
C ASP A 50 -0.97 -21.77 14.48
N GLU A 51 -0.07 -20.86 14.86
CA GLU A 51 -0.40 -19.44 15.03
C GLU A 51 -0.97 -18.79 13.77
N GLY A 52 -0.56 -19.28 12.59
CA GLY A 52 -0.97 -18.80 11.28
C GLY A 52 -2.24 -19.44 10.72
N ALA A 53 -2.84 -20.43 11.38
CA ALA A 53 -4.01 -21.13 10.86
C ALA A 53 -5.16 -20.16 10.55
N ALA A 54 -5.84 -20.36 9.42
CA ALA A 54 -6.89 -19.45 9.00
C ALA A 54 -8.07 -19.43 9.99
N GLY A 55 -8.54 -18.22 10.30
CA GLY A 55 -9.63 -17.95 11.23
C GLY A 55 -10.40 -16.71 10.81
N PHE A 56 -11.27 -16.22 11.68
CA PHE A 56 -12.13 -15.08 11.36
C PHE A 56 -11.65 -13.80 12.03
N GLU A 57 -11.56 -12.72 11.26
CA GLU A 57 -11.51 -11.35 11.77
C GLU A 57 -12.93 -10.75 11.73
N CYS A 58 -13.47 -10.38 12.89
CA CYS A 58 -14.79 -9.79 13.05
C CYS A 58 -14.66 -8.32 13.49
N THR A 59 -14.98 -7.40 12.57
CA THR A 59 -15.02 -5.97 12.87
C THR A 59 -16.36 -5.59 13.49
N LEU A 60 -16.32 -4.94 14.67
CA LEU A 60 -17.47 -4.61 15.53
C LEU A 60 -18.22 -5.82 16.12
N GLY A 61 -17.69 -7.04 15.96
CA GLY A 61 -18.28 -8.28 16.49
C GLY A 61 -19.53 -8.72 15.75
N GLY A 62 -20.47 -9.34 16.48
CA GLY A 62 -21.79 -9.72 15.93
C GLY A 62 -21.86 -11.06 15.18
N LEU A 63 -20.72 -11.72 14.92
CA LEU A 63 -20.66 -13.05 14.30
C LEU A 63 -21.42 -14.09 15.15
N ALA A 64 -22.21 -14.93 14.51
CA ALA A 64 -22.78 -16.13 15.11
C ALA A 64 -22.63 -17.32 14.17
N ILE A 65 -22.24 -18.47 14.72
CA ILE A 65 -21.94 -19.68 13.97
C ILE A 65 -22.57 -20.91 14.63
N THR A 66 -22.75 -21.97 13.86
CA THR A 66 -23.04 -23.33 14.32
C THR A 66 -22.06 -24.30 13.68
N VAL A 67 -21.92 -25.49 14.25
CA VAL A 67 -21.09 -26.59 13.73
C VAL A 67 -21.91 -27.86 13.61
N ASP A 68 -21.54 -28.72 12.66
CA ASP A 68 -22.17 -30.04 12.43
C ASP A 68 -21.55 -31.17 13.28
N GLU A 69 -20.31 -31.00 13.73
CA GLU A 69 -19.57 -31.91 14.61
C GLU A 69 -19.01 -31.14 15.82
N ALA A 70 -18.76 -31.84 16.93
CA ALA A 70 -18.20 -31.21 18.13
C ALA A 70 -16.79 -30.68 17.86
N THR A 71 -16.51 -29.43 18.25
CA THR A 71 -15.19 -28.83 18.08
C THR A 71 -14.83 -27.89 19.24
N THR A 72 -13.60 -27.40 19.25
CA THR A 72 -13.14 -26.37 20.18
C THR A 72 -12.97 -25.05 19.45
N VAL A 73 -13.50 -23.98 20.03
CA VAL A 73 -13.38 -22.61 19.52
C VAL A 73 -12.75 -21.70 20.57
N ALA A 74 -12.17 -20.59 20.14
CA ALA A 74 -11.74 -19.54 21.06
C ALA A 74 -11.94 -18.16 20.43
N VAL A 75 -12.28 -17.19 21.27
CA VAL A 75 -12.44 -15.79 20.87
C VAL A 75 -11.46 -14.90 21.61
N ALA A 76 -10.75 -14.07 20.86
CA ALA A 76 -9.77 -13.10 21.36
C ALA A 76 -10.00 -11.71 20.75
N GLY A 77 -9.22 -10.71 21.16
CA GLY A 77 -9.35 -9.32 20.70
C GLY A 77 -10.22 -8.47 21.61
N ALA A 78 -10.95 -7.52 21.01
CA ALA A 78 -11.73 -6.52 21.72
C ALA A 78 -12.71 -7.16 22.74
N PRO A 79 -12.91 -6.54 23.92
CA PRO A 79 -13.86 -7.03 24.91
C PRO A 79 -15.28 -7.17 24.36
N VAL A 80 -15.82 -8.39 24.46
CA VAL A 80 -17.19 -8.74 24.04
C VAL A 80 -17.83 -9.72 25.01
N ILE A 81 -19.15 -9.79 24.98
CA ILE A 81 -19.91 -10.89 25.58
C ILE A 81 -19.93 -12.04 24.57
N LEU A 82 -19.38 -13.19 24.93
CA LEU A 82 -19.46 -14.43 24.16
C LEU A 82 -20.49 -15.36 24.79
N THR A 83 -21.36 -15.96 23.97
CA THR A 83 -22.39 -16.89 24.45
C THR A 83 -22.44 -18.17 23.62
N VAL A 84 -22.80 -19.29 24.26
CA VAL A 84 -23.24 -20.53 23.60
C VAL A 84 -24.69 -20.77 23.99
N ASP A 85 -25.60 -20.80 23.00
CA ASP A 85 -27.06 -20.90 23.21
C ASP A 85 -27.59 -19.88 24.23
N GLY A 86 -27.04 -18.66 24.20
CA GLY A 86 -27.39 -17.57 25.12
C GLY A 86 -26.74 -17.64 26.50
N THR A 87 -26.01 -18.71 26.83
CA THR A 87 -25.25 -18.83 28.08
C THR A 87 -23.87 -18.20 27.94
N PRO A 88 -23.49 -17.23 28.80
CA PRO A 88 -22.16 -16.62 28.76
C PRO A 88 -21.03 -17.63 28.95
N VAL A 89 -19.99 -17.52 28.12
CA VAL A 89 -18.77 -18.32 28.15
C VAL A 89 -17.54 -17.38 28.12
N PRO A 90 -16.36 -17.81 28.60
CA PRO A 90 -15.18 -16.96 28.63
C PRO A 90 -14.63 -16.67 27.22
N THR A 91 -14.07 -15.48 27.02
CA THR A 91 -13.11 -15.18 25.95
C THR A 91 -11.70 -15.57 26.40
N TRP A 92 -10.72 -15.54 25.49
CA TRP A 92 -9.31 -15.88 25.73
C TRP A 92 -9.09 -17.31 26.27
N ALA A 93 -10.08 -18.20 26.09
CA ALA A 93 -10.06 -19.57 26.56
C ALA A 93 -10.72 -20.51 25.54
N PRO A 94 -10.32 -21.79 25.49
CA PRO A 94 -10.98 -22.78 24.66
C PRO A 94 -12.40 -23.04 25.20
N VAL A 95 -13.36 -23.05 24.28
CA VAL A 95 -14.77 -23.35 24.52
C VAL A 95 -15.15 -24.55 23.66
N GLU A 96 -15.72 -25.58 24.26
CA GLU A 96 -16.29 -26.71 23.52
C GLU A 96 -17.63 -26.29 22.92
N LEU A 97 -17.81 -26.54 21.62
CA LEU A 97 -19.02 -26.27 20.88
C LEU A 97 -19.56 -27.60 20.33
N LEU A 98 -20.74 -28.01 20.79
CA LEU A 98 -21.37 -29.25 20.35
C LEU A 98 -22.22 -29.02 19.07
N PRO A 99 -22.52 -30.10 18.30
CA PRO A 99 -23.35 -30.00 17.11
C PRO A 99 -24.67 -29.29 17.36
N GLY A 100 -25.01 -28.35 16.48
CA GLY A 100 -26.25 -27.57 16.55
C GLY A 100 -26.30 -26.48 17.62
N GLN A 101 -25.29 -26.38 18.49
CA GLN A 101 -25.17 -25.23 19.39
C GLN A 101 -24.72 -23.99 18.63
N GLN A 102 -25.24 -22.84 19.03
CA GLN A 102 -24.90 -21.57 18.42
C GLN A 102 -23.92 -20.80 19.31
N LEU A 103 -22.71 -20.57 18.81
CA LEU A 103 -21.79 -19.58 19.37
C LEU A 103 -22.19 -18.20 18.84
N ALA A 104 -22.33 -17.21 19.72
CA ALA A 104 -22.62 -15.83 19.34
C ALA A 104 -21.66 -14.85 20.00
N VAL A 105 -20.95 -14.09 19.16
CA VAL A 105 -20.09 -12.97 19.52
C VAL A 105 -20.96 -11.71 19.61
N GLY A 106 -20.96 -11.05 20.77
CA GLY A 106 -21.63 -9.77 20.96
C GLY A 106 -21.01 -8.63 20.15
N ALA A 107 -21.66 -7.47 20.18
CA ALA A 107 -21.04 -6.25 19.65
C ALA A 107 -19.89 -5.80 20.54
N THR A 108 -18.85 -5.21 19.94
CA THR A 108 -17.76 -4.56 20.70
C THR A 108 -18.29 -3.35 21.46
N GLY A 109 -17.79 -3.17 22.69
CA GLY A 109 -18.14 -2.01 23.53
C GLY A 109 -17.37 -0.73 23.14
N SER A 110 -16.89 -0.01 24.17
CA SER A 110 -16.15 1.24 23.99
C SER A 110 -14.64 1.06 23.77
N LEU A 111 -14.10 -0.15 23.98
CA LEU A 111 -12.68 -0.46 23.89
C LEU A 111 -12.43 -1.51 22.81
N GLY A 112 -11.51 -1.24 21.88
CA GLY A 112 -11.20 -2.14 20.78
C GLY A 112 -12.30 -2.25 19.72
N MET A 113 -11.90 -2.65 18.51
CA MET A 113 -12.78 -2.70 17.33
C MET A 113 -12.92 -4.11 16.75
N ARG A 114 -11.89 -4.96 16.88
CA ARG A 114 -11.81 -6.25 16.20
C ARG A 114 -11.73 -7.40 17.18
N VAL A 115 -12.47 -8.45 16.86
CA VAL A 115 -12.54 -9.72 17.59
C VAL A 115 -12.12 -10.82 16.63
N TYR A 116 -11.41 -11.83 17.14
CA TYR A 116 -10.95 -12.96 16.34
C TYR A 116 -11.55 -14.25 16.85
N LEU A 117 -12.07 -15.06 15.94
CA LEU A 117 -12.59 -16.39 16.23
C LEU A 117 -11.70 -17.42 15.55
N ALA A 118 -11.07 -18.27 16.36
CA ALA A 118 -10.37 -19.46 15.90
C ALA A 118 -11.21 -20.70 16.16
N VAL A 119 -11.14 -21.65 15.24
CA VAL A 119 -11.73 -22.99 15.36
C VAL A 119 -10.58 -23.99 15.30
N ARG A 120 -10.57 -24.99 16.18
CA ARG A 120 -9.54 -26.02 16.19
C ARG A 120 -9.51 -26.75 14.85
N GLY A 121 -8.33 -26.86 14.25
CA GLY A 121 -8.14 -27.36 12.89
C GLY A 121 -8.06 -26.26 11.82
N GLY A 122 -8.45 -25.03 12.14
CA GLY A 122 -8.50 -23.91 11.21
C GLY A 122 -9.67 -23.98 10.22
N VAL A 123 -9.95 -22.87 9.55
CA VAL A 123 -10.89 -22.81 8.44
C VAL A 123 -10.18 -23.19 7.14
N VAL A 124 -10.80 -24.02 6.31
CA VAL A 124 -10.23 -24.44 5.02
C VAL A 124 -10.86 -23.65 3.89
N VAL A 125 -10.07 -22.79 3.27
CA VAL A 125 -10.39 -22.05 2.05
C VAL A 125 -9.24 -22.20 1.05
N PRO A 126 -9.50 -22.06 -0.27
CA PRO A 126 -8.43 -22.07 -1.25
C PRO A 126 -7.47 -20.89 -1.04
N ASP A 127 -6.18 -21.18 -1.05
CA ASP A 127 -5.16 -20.13 -1.10
C ASP A 127 -5.20 -19.41 -2.44
N TYR A 128 -4.96 -18.10 -2.42
CA TYR A 128 -4.75 -17.29 -3.61
C TYR A 128 -3.42 -16.57 -3.47
N LEU A 129 -2.41 -16.82 -4.30
CA LEU A 129 -1.05 -16.28 -4.08
C LEU A 129 -0.50 -16.65 -2.67
N GLY A 130 -0.69 -17.91 -2.27
CA GLY A 130 -0.01 -18.52 -1.11
C GLY A 130 -0.55 -18.15 0.28
N SER A 131 -1.78 -17.63 0.39
CA SER A 131 -2.42 -17.43 1.70
C SER A 131 -3.95 -17.39 1.60
N ALA A 132 -4.62 -17.68 2.70
CA ALA A 132 -6.06 -17.65 2.89
C ALA A 132 -6.63 -16.26 3.20
N ALA A 133 -5.81 -15.23 3.38
CA ALA A 133 -6.25 -13.88 3.73
C ALA A 133 -7.20 -13.26 2.69
N THR A 134 -8.35 -12.75 3.14
CA THR A 134 -9.27 -11.99 2.28
C THR A 134 -8.73 -10.57 2.04
N PHE A 135 -8.60 -10.20 0.77
CA PHE A 135 -8.47 -8.81 0.34
C PHE A 135 -9.76 -8.39 -0.38
N THR A 136 -10.68 -7.76 0.35
CA THR A 136 -12.04 -7.45 -0.15
C THR A 136 -12.04 -6.48 -1.32
N LEU A 137 -11.11 -5.54 -1.30
CA LEU A 137 -10.87 -4.54 -2.33
C LEU A 137 -10.46 -5.21 -3.66
N GLY A 138 -9.52 -6.17 -3.60
CA GLY A 138 -9.11 -6.97 -4.76
C GLY A 138 -10.04 -8.13 -5.10
N LYS A 139 -11.03 -8.41 -4.25
CA LYS A 139 -12.02 -9.50 -4.41
C LYS A 139 -11.40 -10.90 -4.54
N PHE A 140 -10.37 -11.19 -3.75
CA PHE A 140 -9.72 -12.51 -3.73
C PHE A 140 -9.28 -12.95 -2.33
N GLY A 141 -8.99 -14.25 -2.19
CA GLY A 141 -8.62 -14.90 -0.94
C GLY A 141 -9.81 -15.09 0.01
N GLY A 142 -9.62 -15.90 1.06
CA GLY A 142 -10.66 -16.25 2.01
C GLY A 142 -11.89 -16.90 1.36
N HIS A 143 -13.07 -16.52 1.84
CA HIS A 143 -14.34 -17.01 1.29
C HIS A 143 -14.80 -16.13 0.11
N ASP A 144 -14.54 -16.60 -1.11
CA ASP A 144 -14.89 -15.92 -2.37
C ASP A 144 -14.41 -14.46 -2.48
N GLY A 145 -13.32 -14.08 -1.78
CA GLY A 145 -12.78 -12.72 -1.85
C GLY A 145 -13.65 -11.65 -1.17
N ARG A 146 -14.61 -12.05 -0.32
CA ARG A 146 -15.62 -11.14 0.25
C ARG A 146 -15.78 -11.30 1.75
N ILE A 147 -16.59 -10.41 2.33
CA ILE A 147 -17.14 -10.59 3.67
C ILE A 147 -18.09 -11.79 3.70
N LEU A 148 -18.19 -12.43 4.87
CA LEU A 148 -19.14 -13.52 5.09
C LEU A 148 -20.59 -13.03 5.02
N ALA A 149 -21.48 -13.94 4.66
CA ALA A 149 -22.92 -13.79 4.59
C ALA A 149 -23.60 -14.88 5.43
N ALA A 150 -24.85 -14.62 5.83
CA ALA A 150 -25.65 -15.64 6.50
C ALA A 150 -25.88 -16.84 5.57
N GLY A 151 -25.68 -18.05 6.08
CA GLY A 151 -25.76 -19.30 5.34
C GLY A 151 -24.46 -19.71 4.65
N ASP A 152 -23.37 -18.91 4.74
CA ASP A 152 -22.06 -19.38 4.28
C ASP A 152 -21.63 -20.60 5.10
N GLU A 153 -21.14 -21.62 4.40
CA GLU A 153 -20.62 -22.87 4.97
C GLU A 153 -19.12 -22.96 4.68
N LEU A 154 -18.31 -23.12 5.73
CA LEU A 154 -16.86 -23.22 5.63
C LEU A 154 -16.38 -24.54 6.24
N PRO A 155 -15.61 -25.36 5.51
CA PRO A 155 -15.04 -26.57 6.07
C PRO A 155 -14.01 -26.25 7.17
N ILE A 156 -13.98 -27.09 8.19
CA ILE A 156 -12.99 -27.06 9.27
C ILE A 156 -11.92 -28.11 8.97
N GLY A 157 -10.65 -27.71 9.12
CA GLY A 157 -9.49 -28.56 8.92
C GLY A 157 -9.28 -29.54 10.08
N THR A 158 -8.25 -30.37 9.97
CA THR A 158 -7.87 -31.34 11.01
C THR A 158 -6.49 -31.09 11.58
N ASP A 159 -5.78 -30.07 11.08
CA ASP A 159 -4.39 -29.80 11.45
C ASP A 159 -4.32 -29.12 12.81
N VAL A 160 -3.66 -29.78 13.74
CA VAL A 160 -3.52 -29.31 15.12
C VAL A 160 -2.05 -29.38 15.52
N ALA A 161 -1.55 -28.28 16.08
CA ALA A 161 -0.14 -28.17 16.48
C ALA A 161 0.06 -28.57 17.95
N ALA A 162 -0.94 -28.29 18.80
CA ALA A 162 -0.84 -28.48 20.24
C ALA A 162 -2.18 -28.82 20.90
N ALA A 163 -2.14 -29.07 22.21
CA ALA A 163 -3.33 -29.16 23.04
C ALA A 163 -3.93 -27.74 23.27
N PRO A 164 -5.26 -27.60 23.31
CA PRO A 164 -5.91 -26.33 23.66
C PRO A 164 -5.49 -25.86 25.06
N ARG A 165 -5.35 -24.55 25.24
CA ARG A 165 -5.05 -23.93 26.53
C ARG A 165 -5.71 -22.56 26.67
N ARG A 166 -5.97 -22.13 27.90
CA ARG A 166 -6.32 -20.74 28.16
C ARG A 166 -5.11 -19.82 27.90
N ILE A 167 -5.38 -18.61 27.42
CA ILE A 167 -4.40 -17.52 27.32
C ILE A 167 -4.26 -16.87 28.69
N LEU A 168 -3.01 -16.71 29.13
CA LEU A 168 -2.66 -16.17 30.44
C LEU A 168 -2.90 -14.66 30.47
N ASP A 169 -3.19 -14.13 31.66
CA ASP A 169 -3.56 -12.72 31.80
C ASP A 169 -2.43 -11.75 31.39
N ASP A 170 -1.16 -12.18 31.44
CA ASP A 170 0.01 -11.42 30.99
C ASP A 170 0.31 -11.55 29.48
N GLU A 171 -0.38 -12.46 28.78
CA GLU A 171 -0.42 -12.56 27.32
C GLU A 171 -1.52 -11.70 26.70
N VAL A 172 -2.59 -11.40 27.45
CA VAL A 172 -3.72 -10.62 26.95
C VAL A 172 -3.30 -9.14 26.75
N PRO A 173 -3.51 -8.57 25.54
CA PRO A 173 -3.20 -7.17 25.28
C PRO A 173 -4.09 -6.19 26.07
N ALA A 174 -3.58 -5.00 26.37
CA ALA A 174 -4.34 -3.94 27.02
C ALA A 174 -5.16 -3.15 25.99
N PHE A 175 -6.49 -3.16 26.14
CA PHE A 175 -7.40 -2.36 25.31
C PHE A 175 -7.73 -1.03 25.99
N THR A 176 -7.62 0.07 25.25
CA THR A 176 -7.82 1.44 25.73
C THR A 176 -8.54 2.27 24.65
N SER A 177 -8.88 3.52 24.95
CA SER A 177 -9.29 4.54 23.96
C SER A 177 -8.24 5.66 23.81
N GLN A 178 -7.16 5.58 24.59
CA GLN A 178 -5.99 6.47 24.52
C GLN A 178 -4.75 5.62 24.28
N TRP A 179 -4.31 5.59 23.03
CA TRP A 179 -3.29 4.69 22.53
C TRP A 179 -1.94 5.38 22.40
N HIS A 180 -0.90 4.72 22.90
CA HIS A 180 0.49 5.07 22.60
C HIS A 180 1.03 4.04 21.59
N LEU A 181 1.51 4.52 20.44
CA LEU A 181 2.11 3.70 19.39
C LEU A 181 3.63 3.85 19.42
N ALA A 182 4.36 2.75 19.60
CA ALA A 182 5.81 2.73 19.47
C ALA A 182 6.18 2.88 18.00
N VAL A 183 6.92 3.95 17.67
CA VAL A 183 7.33 4.26 16.31
C VAL A 183 8.84 4.39 16.19
N THR A 184 9.39 3.98 15.05
CA THR A 184 10.74 4.36 14.64
C THR A 184 10.68 5.61 13.76
N VAL A 185 11.69 6.48 13.88
CA VAL A 185 11.84 7.67 13.01
C VAL A 185 12.26 7.25 11.60
N GLY A 186 11.65 7.88 10.60
CA GLY A 186 11.91 7.65 9.17
C GLY A 186 10.76 6.98 8.42
N PRO A 187 10.83 6.95 7.07
CA PRO A 187 12.00 7.35 6.27
C PRO A 187 12.14 8.86 6.01
N HIS A 188 11.04 9.61 5.98
CA HIS A 188 11.01 11.00 5.51
C HIS A 188 10.74 11.97 6.68
N SER A 189 11.71 12.15 7.58
CA SER A 189 11.59 13.04 8.74
C SER A 189 12.22 14.43 8.49
N ALA A 190 12.47 15.19 9.56
CA ALA A 190 13.26 16.41 9.50
C ALA A 190 14.73 16.14 9.15
N PRO A 191 15.50 17.14 8.69
CA PRO A 191 15.06 18.48 8.29
C PRO A 191 14.67 18.58 6.81
N GLU A 192 14.74 17.48 6.05
CA GLU A 192 14.60 17.51 4.58
C GLU A 192 13.14 17.69 4.12
N TYR A 193 12.19 17.11 4.85
CA TYR A 193 10.77 17.10 4.49
C TYR A 193 9.91 17.85 5.51
N PHE A 194 10.19 17.64 6.78
CA PHE A 194 9.51 18.25 7.91
C PHE A 194 10.46 19.21 8.63
N THR A 195 9.93 20.21 9.31
CA THR A 195 10.73 21.02 10.23
C THR A 195 10.92 20.27 11.57
N ASP A 196 11.92 20.64 12.37
CA ASP A 196 12.08 20.09 13.72
C ASP A 196 10.83 20.35 14.59
N ALA A 197 10.17 21.49 14.37
CA ALA A 197 8.93 21.85 15.06
C ALA A 197 7.74 20.96 14.65
N ASP A 198 7.67 20.55 13.38
CA ASP A 198 6.67 19.59 12.90
C ASP A 198 6.85 18.24 13.60
N ILE A 199 8.10 17.75 13.72
CA ILE A 199 8.41 16.49 14.38
C ILE A 199 8.13 16.56 15.89
N ALA A 200 8.47 17.66 16.55
CA ALA A 200 8.10 17.87 17.94
C ALA A 200 6.57 17.87 18.12
N THR A 201 5.86 18.60 17.27
CA THR A 201 4.39 18.66 17.29
C THR A 201 3.76 17.29 17.08
N LEU A 202 4.31 16.47 16.17
CA LEU A 202 3.88 15.09 15.93
C LEU A 202 3.92 14.24 17.20
N TYR A 203 4.98 14.35 18.02
CA TYR A 203 5.13 13.58 19.25
C TYR A 203 4.30 14.13 20.42
N ASP A 204 4.17 15.46 20.50
CA ASP A 204 3.45 16.13 21.60
C ASP A 204 1.93 16.14 21.41
N THR A 205 1.45 15.84 20.20
CA THR A 205 0.02 15.85 19.87
C THR A 205 -0.66 14.51 20.16
N ALA A 206 -1.87 14.61 20.70
CA ALA A 206 -2.84 13.53 20.78
C ALA A 206 -3.78 13.63 19.56
N TYR A 207 -3.52 12.83 18.53
CA TYR A 207 -4.33 12.79 17.32
C TYR A 207 -5.67 12.08 17.58
N GLU A 208 -6.74 12.49 16.91
CA GLU A 208 -8.04 11.82 16.97
C GLU A 208 -8.20 10.88 15.77
N VAL A 209 -8.72 9.67 15.99
CA VAL A 209 -9.03 8.73 14.91
C VAL A 209 -10.29 9.19 14.19
N HIS A 210 -10.17 9.45 12.89
CA HIS A 210 -11.28 9.89 12.05
C HIS A 210 -12.19 8.70 11.67
N PHE A 211 -13.49 8.94 11.49
CA PHE A 211 -14.49 7.90 11.17
C PHE A 211 -14.26 7.23 9.81
N ASN A 212 -13.65 7.93 8.87
CA ASN A 212 -13.30 7.42 7.54
C ASN A 212 -12.01 6.60 7.57
N SER A 213 -12.01 5.50 8.33
CA SER A 213 -10.89 4.59 8.54
C SER A 213 -11.32 3.15 8.28
N ASP A 214 -10.44 2.36 7.66
CA ASP A 214 -10.70 0.96 7.33
C ASP A 214 -9.38 0.15 7.34
N ARG A 215 -9.38 -1.04 6.72
CA ARG A 215 -8.19 -1.91 6.64
C ARG A 215 -7.09 -1.34 5.74
N THR A 216 -7.39 -0.41 4.84
CA THR A 216 -6.40 0.28 4.01
C THR A 216 -5.58 1.27 4.82
N GLY A 217 -6.21 1.89 5.82
CA GLY A 217 -5.52 2.75 6.78
C GLY A 217 -6.46 3.47 7.74
N VAL A 218 -5.85 3.94 8.84
CA VAL A 218 -6.52 4.69 9.91
C VAL A 218 -6.21 6.17 9.75
N ARG A 219 -7.22 6.95 9.34
CA ARG A 219 -7.08 8.40 9.17
C ARG A 219 -7.08 9.10 10.51
N LEU A 220 -6.26 10.14 10.61
CA LEU A 220 -6.09 10.90 11.85
C LEU A 220 -6.44 12.37 11.63
N ILE A 221 -7.02 12.97 12.66
CA ILE A 221 -7.28 14.41 12.75
C ILE A 221 -6.21 15.00 13.67
N GLY A 222 -5.52 16.02 13.18
CA GLY A 222 -4.45 16.67 13.92
C GLY A 222 -3.88 17.90 13.22
N PRO A 223 -2.78 18.46 13.75
CA PRO A 223 -2.13 19.64 13.20
C PRO A 223 -1.57 19.36 11.80
N LYS A 224 -1.58 20.40 10.98
CA LYS A 224 -0.98 20.40 9.65
C LYS A 224 0.50 20.74 9.74
N PRO A 225 1.39 20.08 8.99
CA PRO A 225 2.81 20.42 8.96
C PRO A 225 3.04 21.81 8.35
N GLU A 226 4.12 22.47 8.77
CA GLU A 226 4.63 23.70 8.15
C GLU A 226 5.51 23.42 6.92
N TRP A 227 6.07 22.19 6.83
CA TRP A 227 6.90 21.70 5.75
C TRP A 227 8.27 22.40 5.65
N ALA A 228 9.34 21.63 5.44
CA ALA A 228 10.69 22.18 5.27
C ALA A 228 10.97 22.67 3.84
N ARG A 229 10.04 22.45 2.91
CA ARG A 229 10.19 22.73 1.48
C ARG A 229 8.92 23.34 0.88
N PRO A 230 9.06 24.13 -0.19
CA PRO A 230 7.91 24.86 -0.76
C PRO A 230 7.01 23.99 -1.65
N ASP A 231 7.54 22.90 -2.25
CA ASP A 231 6.81 21.98 -3.11
C ASP A 231 7.58 20.64 -3.27
N GLY A 232 7.00 19.69 -4.03
CA GLY A 232 7.60 18.39 -4.36
C GLY A 232 8.23 18.32 -5.77
N GLY A 233 8.40 19.44 -6.47
CA GLY A 233 9.00 19.49 -7.79
C GLY A 233 8.25 18.69 -8.88
N GLU A 234 8.97 17.85 -9.64
CA GLU A 234 8.42 17.00 -10.70
C GLU A 234 7.46 15.91 -10.18
N ALA A 235 7.52 15.58 -8.88
CA ALA A 235 6.66 14.58 -8.27
C ALA A 235 5.26 15.11 -7.90
N GLY A 236 5.11 16.44 -7.83
CA GLY A 236 3.86 17.11 -7.50
C GLY A 236 4.07 18.44 -6.79
N LEU A 237 3.04 19.29 -6.79
CA LEU A 237 3.14 20.65 -6.28
C LEU A 237 2.99 20.76 -4.76
N HIS A 238 2.49 19.72 -4.09
CA HIS A 238 2.36 19.76 -2.63
C HIS A 238 3.72 19.43 -1.98
N PRO A 239 4.13 20.11 -0.90
CA PRO A 239 5.37 19.81 -0.16
C PRO A 239 5.44 18.39 0.40
N SER A 240 4.34 17.65 0.46
CA SER A 240 4.37 16.23 0.86
C SER A 240 4.70 15.29 -0.30
N ASN A 241 4.67 15.76 -1.54
CA ASN A 241 4.88 14.91 -2.72
C ASN A 241 6.34 14.51 -2.90
N ILE A 242 6.57 13.23 -3.19
CA ILE A 242 7.87 12.65 -3.52
C ILE A 242 7.72 11.76 -4.75
N HIS A 243 8.84 11.49 -5.43
CA HIS A 243 8.87 10.46 -6.46
C HIS A 243 8.47 9.14 -5.86
N ASP A 244 7.51 8.47 -6.50
CA ASP A 244 6.81 7.34 -5.91
C ASP A 244 7.78 6.24 -5.45
N ASN A 245 7.64 5.86 -4.18
CA ASN A 245 8.46 4.86 -3.50
C ASN A 245 7.60 3.92 -2.66
N ALA A 246 8.22 2.86 -2.14
CA ALA A 246 7.52 1.86 -1.37
C ALA A 246 7.26 2.35 0.06
N TYR A 247 6.01 2.19 0.48
CA TYR A 247 5.57 2.37 1.84
C TYR A 247 5.78 1.12 2.69
N SER A 248 5.70 1.31 4.00
CA SER A 248 5.67 0.24 4.98
C SER A 248 4.28 0.17 5.62
N VAL A 249 3.82 -1.04 5.95
CA VAL A 249 2.64 -1.21 6.81
C VAL A 249 2.90 -0.52 8.15
N GLY A 250 1.95 0.28 8.62
CA GLY A 250 2.09 1.11 9.81
C GLY A 250 2.88 2.40 9.62
N ALA A 251 3.31 2.75 8.40
CA ALA A 251 3.84 4.08 8.11
C ALA A 251 2.75 5.15 8.34
N LEU A 252 3.13 6.28 8.92
CA LEU A 252 2.28 7.46 8.99
C LEU A 252 2.48 8.26 7.71
N ASP A 253 1.58 8.11 6.75
CA ASP A 253 1.64 8.78 5.45
C ASP A 253 0.90 10.12 5.47
N PHE A 254 1.49 11.15 4.87
CA PHE A 254 0.90 12.48 4.75
C PHE A 254 0.36 12.73 3.33
N THR A 255 -0.87 12.27 3.09
CA THR A 255 -1.63 12.54 1.86
C THR A 255 -2.03 14.02 1.79
N GLY A 256 -1.18 14.85 1.19
CA GLY A 256 -1.26 16.30 1.38
C GLY A 256 -0.95 16.68 2.83
N ASP A 257 -1.88 17.40 3.47
CA ASP A 257 -1.78 17.76 4.90
C ASP A 257 -2.46 16.74 5.84
N THR A 258 -3.05 15.67 5.30
CA THR A 258 -3.86 14.73 6.10
C THR A 258 -3.09 13.47 6.44
N PRO A 259 -2.85 13.17 7.73
CA PRO A 259 -2.15 11.96 8.16
C PRO A 259 -3.04 10.71 8.12
N ILE A 260 -2.47 9.60 7.66
CA ILE A 260 -3.09 8.26 7.67
C ILE A 260 -2.05 7.20 8.06
N LEU A 261 -2.41 6.33 9.01
CA LEU A 261 -1.62 5.13 9.33
C LEU A 261 -1.96 4.02 8.35
N LEU A 262 -1.01 3.61 7.51
CA LEU A 262 -1.25 2.60 6.48
C LEU A 262 -1.50 1.22 7.11
N GLY A 263 -2.63 0.60 6.75
CA GLY A 263 -3.06 -0.69 7.25
C GLY A 263 -2.52 -1.88 6.44
N PRO A 264 -2.87 -3.12 6.83
CA PRO A 264 -2.43 -4.33 6.13
C PRO A 264 -3.01 -4.46 4.71
N ASP A 265 -4.12 -3.80 4.40
CA ASP A 265 -4.71 -3.72 3.05
C ASP A 265 -4.33 -2.39 2.36
N GLY A 266 -3.33 -1.67 2.89
CA GLY A 266 -2.90 -0.36 2.40
C GLY A 266 -2.06 -0.41 1.13
N PRO A 267 -1.79 0.76 0.52
CA PRO A 267 -1.06 0.86 -0.74
C PRO A 267 0.42 0.50 -0.57
N SER A 268 1.01 -0.04 -1.63
CA SER A 268 2.44 -0.41 -1.66
C SER A 268 3.34 0.75 -2.09
N LEU A 269 3.27 1.18 -3.36
CA LEU A 269 3.91 2.37 -3.85
C LEU A 269 2.99 3.57 -3.68
N GLY A 270 3.59 4.73 -3.42
CA GLY A 270 2.94 6.01 -3.57
C GLY A 270 3.93 7.15 -3.40
N GLY A 271 3.44 8.38 -3.59
CA GLY A 271 4.29 9.57 -3.71
C GLY A 271 4.05 10.60 -2.63
N PHE A 272 3.94 10.18 -1.37
CA PHE A 272 3.84 11.04 -0.20
C PHE A 272 4.87 10.67 0.87
N VAL A 273 5.25 11.64 1.71
CA VAL A 273 6.24 11.44 2.77
C VAL A 273 5.66 10.76 4.00
N CYS A 274 6.52 10.03 4.73
CA CYS A 274 6.18 9.36 5.98
C CYS A 274 7.27 9.64 7.04
N PRO A 275 7.01 10.43 8.10
CA PRO A 275 8.03 10.80 9.07
C PRO A 275 8.35 9.71 10.10
N VAL A 276 7.41 8.78 10.33
CA VAL A 276 7.55 7.69 11.30
C VAL A 276 6.83 6.43 10.82
N THR A 277 7.26 5.28 11.35
CA THR A 277 6.64 3.98 11.10
C THR A 277 6.41 3.25 12.41
N VAL A 278 5.19 2.73 12.62
CA VAL A 278 4.85 1.91 13.79
C VAL A 278 5.66 0.61 13.76
N THR A 279 6.31 0.30 14.88
CA THR A 279 7.13 -0.93 15.00
C THR A 279 6.30 -2.17 14.76
N THR A 280 6.89 -3.19 14.16
CA THR A 280 6.21 -4.43 13.78
C THR A 280 5.41 -5.04 14.93
N ALA A 281 5.95 -5.01 16.15
CA ALA A 281 5.31 -5.54 17.33
C ALA A 281 4.16 -4.68 17.90
N ASP A 282 4.04 -3.41 17.52
CA ASP A 282 2.95 -2.53 17.95
C ASP A 282 1.86 -2.33 16.88
N ARG A 283 2.06 -2.88 15.67
CA ARG A 283 1.09 -2.80 14.56
C ARG A 283 -0.28 -3.33 14.93
N TRP A 284 -0.37 -4.29 15.85
CA TRP A 284 -1.64 -4.84 16.34
C TRP A 284 -2.61 -3.77 16.86
N LYS A 285 -2.08 -2.68 17.43
CA LYS A 285 -2.90 -1.58 17.97
C LYS A 285 -3.74 -0.91 16.88
N LEU A 286 -3.26 -0.85 15.63
CA LEU A 286 -4.00 -0.28 14.50
C LEU A 286 -5.32 -1.00 14.28
N GLY A 287 -5.35 -2.34 14.46
CA GLY A 287 -6.57 -3.14 14.35
C GLY A 287 -7.62 -2.85 15.43
N GLN A 288 -7.22 -2.18 16.51
CA GLN A 288 -8.08 -1.90 17.65
C GLN A 288 -8.49 -0.43 17.80
N LEU A 289 -7.91 0.47 17.00
CA LEU A 289 -8.29 1.88 16.95
C LEU A 289 -9.75 2.03 16.50
N ARG A 290 -10.51 2.87 17.22
CA ARG A 290 -11.90 3.22 16.89
C ARG A 290 -12.02 4.70 16.56
N PRO A 291 -13.00 5.11 15.74
CA PRO A 291 -13.33 6.52 15.57
C PRO A 291 -13.53 7.23 16.91
N GLY A 292 -12.88 8.38 17.08
CA GLY A 292 -12.87 9.16 18.33
C GLY A 292 -11.82 8.73 19.35
N ASP A 293 -11.10 7.61 19.15
CA ASP A 293 -9.94 7.28 19.98
C ASP A 293 -8.83 8.31 19.81
N SER A 294 -7.98 8.43 20.83
CA SER A 294 -6.80 9.28 20.79
C SER A 294 -5.53 8.47 20.58
N VAL A 295 -4.62 8.96 19.74
CA VAL A 295 -3.34 8.33 19.39
C VAL A 295 -2.18 9.28 19.66
N ARG A 296 -1.17 8.82 20.39
CA ARG A 296 0.13 9.49 20.55
C ARG A 296 1.25 8.62 19.98
N PHE A 297 2.17 9.25 19.26
CA PHE A 297 3.35 8.59 18.72
C PHE A 297 4.50 8.68 19.72
N VAL A 298 5.05 7.53 20.11
CA VAL A 298 6.16 7.46 21.07
C VAL A 298 7.39 6.94 20.34
N PRO A 299 8.39 7.79 20.05
CA PRO A 299 9.59 7.36 19.35
C PRO A 299 10.36 6.37 20.20
N VAL A 300 10.80 5.25 19.62
CA VAL A 300 11.65 4.24 20.24
C VAL A 300 12.86 3.96 19.35
N ARG A 301 13.95 3.49 19.96
CA ARG A 301 15.08 2.95 19.22
C ARG A 301 14.67 1.67 18.49
N ALA A 302 15.09 1.49 17.24
CA ALA A 302 14.81 0.28 16.47
C ALA A 302 15.25 -1.00 17.21
N SER A 303 16.41 -0.97 17.88
CA SER A 303 16.92 -2.10 18.67
C SER A 303 16.13 -2.39 19.95
N ALA A 304 15.25 -1.47 20.38
CA ALA A 304 14.42 -1.62 21.58
C ALA A 304 12.98 -2.06 21.26
N ALA A 305 12.63 -2.13 19.97
CA ALA A 305 11.37 -2.70 19.50
C ALA A 305 11.24 -4.14 19.97
N ALA A 306 10.04 -4.53 20.42
CA ALA A 306 9.78 -5.93 20.73
C ALA A 306 9.80 -6.76 19.44
N SER A 307 10.13 -8.05 19.56
CA SER A 307 10.10 -8.94 18.40
C SER A 307 8.66 -9.14 17.90
N PRO A 308 8.40 -9.12 16.58
CA PRO A 308 7.09 -9.45 16.03
C PRO A 308 6.67 -10.89 16.38
N GLY A 309 7.63 -11.80 16.59
CA GLY A 309 7.37 -13.18 17.01
C GLY A 309 7.05 -13.33 18.51
N ALA A 310 7.33 -12.33 19.34
CA ALA A 310 7.12 -12.42 20.78
C ALA A 310 5.63 -12.44 21.15
N ILE A 311 5.30 -13.28 22.14
CA ILE A 311 4.02 -13.31 22.87
C ILE A 311 4.29 -13.07 24.37
N GLY A 312 3.25 -12.87 25.17
CA GLY A 312 3.41 -12.65 26.61
C GLY A 312 4.07 -11.32 26.98
N THR A 313 4.73 -11.29 28.13
CA THR A 313 5.36 -10.06 28.66
C THR A 313 6.43 -9.47 27.75
N ALA A 314 7.16 -10.30 26.99
CA ALA A 314 8.17 -9.85 26.05
C ALA A 314 7.59 -9.03 24.88
N ARG A 315 6.31 -9.25 24.55
CA ARG A 315 5.58 -8.46 23.56
C ARG A 315 5.19 -7.07 24.07
N ARG A 316 5.15 -6.87 25.40
CA ARG A 316 4.76 -5.61 26.09
C ARG A 316 3.35 -5.09 25.73
N ALA A 317 2.53 -5.90 25.08
CA ALA A 317 1.18 -5.51 24.65
C ALA A 317 0.18 -5.40 25.80
N ASN A 318 0.46 -6.03 26.95
CA ASN A 318 -0.34 -5.92 28.17
C ASN A 318 -0.17 -4.56 28.90
N LEU A 319 0.71 -3.68 28.40
CA LEU A 319 0.88 -2.32 28.91
C LEU A 319 0.11 -1.32 28.02
N PRO A 320 -0.72 -0.44 28.58
CA PRO A 320 -1.42 0.59 27.81
C PRO A 320 -0.49 1.74 27.37
N VAL A 321 0.76 1.73 27.83
CA VAL A 321 1.77 2.77 27.56
C VAL A 321 3.00 2.16 26.87
N VAL A 322 3.69 2.98 26.09
CA VAL A 322 4.99 2.63 25.51
C VAL A 322 6.11 3.12 26.41
N LEU A 323 6.96 2.20 26.86
CA LEU A 323 8.17 2.54 27.60
C LEU A 323 9.27 2.94 26.61
N SER A 324 9.73 4.18 26.67
CA SER A 324 10.75 4.71 25.76
C SER A 324 11.78 5.57 26.47
N ALA A 325 13.02 5.47 26.00
CA ALA A 325 14.13 6.37 26.32
C ALA A 325 14.49 7.28 25.13
N GLY A 326 13.53 7.53 24.23
CA GLY A 326 13.69 8.27 22.98
C GLY A 326 13.96 7.38 21.76
N GLY A 327 13.99 8.02 20.58
CA GLY A 327 14.35 7.41 19.30
C GLY A 327 15.87 7.25 19.11
N ASP A 328 16.28 6.85 17.91
CA ASP A 328 17.67 6.62 17.54
C ASP A 328 18.50 7.92 17.38
N GLY A 329 17.86 9.07 17.14
CA GLY A 329 18.53 10.37 17.05
C GLY A 329 19.29 10.58 15.74
N ASP A 330 18.86 9.91 14.67
CA ASP A 330 19.47 9.92 13.33
C ASP A 330 18.53 10.44 12.24
N ASP A 331 17.39 11.02 12.63
CA ASP A 331 16.33 11.52 11.75
C ASP A 331 15.81 10.48 10.73
N GLY A 332 16.02 9.20 11.01
CA GLY A 332 15.68 8.11 10.11
C GLY A 332 16.71 7.85 9.01
N VAL A 333 17.87 8.51 9.00
CA VAL A 333 18.96 8.26 8.05
C VAL A 333 20.02 7.35 8.69
N LEU A 334 20.04 6.09 8.26
CA LEU A 334 20.95 5.07 8.77
C LEU A 334 22.39 5.25 8.25
N ALA A 335 22.54 5.65 7.00
CA ALA A 335 23.83 5.93 6.38
C ALA A 335 23.68 6.81 5.14
N ARG A 336 24.78 7.45 4.74
CA ARG A 336 24.96 8.08 3.43
C ARG A 336 26.24 7.56 2.79
N SER A 337 26.22 7.33 1.48
CA SER A 337 27.40 6.98 0.69
C SER A 337 27.28 7.58 -0.72
N MET A 338 28.19 7.19 -1.60
CA MET A 338 28.13 7.48 -3.03
C MET A 338 28.28 6.16 -3.80
N THR A 339 27.80 6.14 -5.03
CA THR A 339 28.08 5.08 -6.00
C THR A 339 29.59 4.94 -6.22
N ALA A 340 30.02 3.79 -6.77
CA ALA A 340 31.44 3.48 -6.96
C ALA A 340 32.17 4.46 -7.91
N ASP A 341 31.44 5.07 -8.85
CA ASP A 341 31.91 6.15 -9.74
C ASP A 341 31.93 7.55 -9.08
N ALA A 342 31.42 7.66 -7.85
CA ALA A 342 31.25 8.89 -7.10
C ALA A 342 30.37 9.96 -7.80
N GLU A 343 29.46 9.56 -8.69
CA GLU A 343 28.56 10.50 -9.37
C GLU A 343 27.21 10.66 -8.64
N THR A 344 26.71 9.60 -7.99
CA THR A 344 25.37 9.59 -7.39
C THR A 344 25.44 9.35 -5.88
N THR A 345 24.80 10.23 -5.10
CA THR A 345 24.66 10.05 -3.65
C THR A 345 23.64 8.95 -3.32
N ILE A 346 23.88 8.21 -2.25
CA ILE A 346 22.98 7.15 -1.77
C ILE A 346 22.61 7.44 -0.33
N THR A 347 21.31 7.43 -0.03
CA THR A 347 20.80 7.59 1.33
C THR A 347 20.07 6.32 1.74
N TYR A 348 20.48 5.72 2.86
CA TYR A 348 19.85 4.55 3.45
C TYR A 348 18.97 5.01 4.60
N ARG A 349 17.65 4.85 4.46
CA ARG A 349 16.66 5.33 5.43
C ARG A 349 16.00 4.18 6.15
N ARG A 350 15.73 4.39 7.43
CA ARG A 350 14.89 3.50 8.24
C ARG A 350 13.43 3.64 7.79
N SER A 351 12.77 2.53 7.48
CA SER A 351 11.34 2.51 7.11
C SER A 351 10.59 1.48 7.96
N GLY A 352 10.62 1.70 9.28
CA GLY A 352 10.25 0.70 10.29
C GLY A 352 11.45 -0.06 10.84
N ASP A 353 11.19 -1.01 11.74
CA ASP A 353 12.15 -1.98 12.25
C ASP A 353 12.37 -3.18 11.30
N ASP A 354 11.54 -3.30 10.25
CA ASP A 354 11.52 -4.40 9.27
C ASP A 354 11.83 -3.98 7.82
N ASN A 355 12.19 -2.72 7.56
CA ASN A 355 12.57 -2.28 6.21
C ASN A 355 13.70 -1.23 6.21
N ILE A 356 14.49 -1.24 5.14
CA ILE A 356 15.42 -0.17 4.77
C ILE A 356 15.03 0.34 3.38
N LEU A 357 14.90 1.66 3.24
CA LEU A 357 14.68 2.33 1.96
C LEU A 357 16.02 2.91 1.46
N VAL A 358 16.49 2.42 0.32
CA VAL A 358 17.69 2.91 -0.37
C VAL A 358 17.26 3.94 -1.40
N GLU A 359 17.77 5.16 -1.34
CA GLU A 359 17.43 6.24 -2.27
C GLU A 359 18.65 6.76 -3.02
N TYR A 360 18.51 6.98 -4.33
CA TYR A 360 19.59 7.40 -5.23
C TYR A 360 19.45 8.83 -5.74
N GLY A 361 20.52 9.61 -5.63
CA GLY A 361 20.65 10.93 -6.25
C GLY A 361 19.83 12.04 -5.60
N ALA A 362 19.60 13.13 -6.33
CA ALA A 362 18.66 14.17 -5.95
C ALA A 362 17.20 13.72 -6.17
N MET A 363 16.24 14.51 -5.70
CA MET A 363 14.81 14.28 -5.96
C MET A 363 14.45 14.76 -7.38
N THR A 364 14.94 14.03 -8.38
CA THR A 364 14.73 14.27 -9.80
C THR A 364 14.34 12.99 -10.51
N LEU A 365 13.57 13.09 -11.60
CA LEU A 365 13.25 11.94 -12.43
C LEU A 365 14.40 11.58 -13.37
N ASP A 366 15.23 10.65 -12.92
CA ASP A 366 16.41 10.16 -13.63
C ASP A 366 16.35 8.63 -13.86
N LEU A 367 16.49 8.21 -15.11
CA LEU A 367 16.47 6.80 -15.49
C LEU A 367 17.77 6.06 -15.13
N GLU A 368 18.87 6.77 -14.92
CA GLU A 368 20.10 6.17 -14.39
C GLU A 368 19.93 5.75 -12.93
N SER A 369 19.34 6.61 -12.11
CA SER A 369 18.94 6.26 -10.74
C SER A 369 18.04 5.02 -10.73
N ARG A 370 17.06 4.94 -11.66
CA ARG A 370 16.21 3.75 -11.81
C ARG A 370 17.00 2.51 -12.27
N ALA A 371 17.96 2.68 -13.16
CA ALA A 371 18.84 1.60 -13.62
C ALA A 371 19.65 1.02 -12.45
N ARG A 372 20.19 1.90 -11.60
CA ARG A 372 20.92 1.51 -10.40
C ARG A 372 20.04 0.78 -9.38
N VAL A 373 18.81 1.26 -9.17
CA VAL A 373 17.78 0.54 -8.37
C VAL A 373 17.59 -0.88 -8.88
N HIS A 374 17.46 -1.07 -10.20
CA HIS A 374 17.30 -2.41 -10.77
C HIS A 374 18.53 -3.28 -10.57
N ALA A 375 19.73 -2.74 -10.79
CA ALA A 375 20.97 -3.48 -10.59
C ALA A 375 21.10 -3.97 -9.14
N LEU A 376 20.80 -3.11 -8.16
CA LEU A 376 20.77 -3.49 -6.75
C LEU A 376 19.70 -4.54 -6.48
N GLU A 377 18.47 -4.35 -6.99
CA GLU A 377 17.38 -5.32 -6.84
C GLU A 377 17.79 -6.71 -7.33
N GLN A 378 18.36 -6.82 -8.54
CA GLN A 378 18.80 -8.08 -9.11
C GLN A 378 19.94 -8.71 -8.29
N ARG A 379 20.88 -7.90 -7.81
CA ARG A 379 21.99 -8.37 -6.97
C ARG A 379 21.48 -8.94 -5.64
N LEU A 380 20.63 -8.20 -4.93
CA LEU A 380 20.08 -8.63 -3.64
C LEU A 380 19.19 -9.88 -3.81
N ARG A 381 18.40 -9.94 -4.88
CA ARG A 381 17.57 -11.10 -5.21
C ARG A 381 18.39 -12.35 -5.51
N ALA A 382 19.56 -12.21 -6.12
CA ALA A 382 20.46 -13.32 -6.41
C ALA A 382 21.14 -13.87 -5.14
N GLU A 383 21.42 -13.01 -4.15
CA GLU A 383 22.01 -13.42 -2.87
C GLU A 383 20.97 -14.03 -1.91
N SER A 384 19.76 -13.47 -1.88
CA SER A 384 18.57 -13.95 -1.14
C SER A 384 18.89 -14.52 0.26
N PRO A 385 19.44 -13.69 1.17
CA PRO A 385 19.78 -14.15 2.52
C PRO A 385 18.53 -14.57 3.29
N ARG A 386 18.71 -15.47 4.27
CA ARG A 386 17.64 -15.84 5.20
C ARG A 386 17.08 -14.58 5.88
N GLY A 387 15.77 -14.40 5.80
CA GLY A 387 15.08 -13.26 6.37
C GLY A 387 14.71 -12.17 5.36
N LEU A 388 15.23 -12.19 4.12
CA LEU A 388 14.69 -11.34 3.05
C LEU A 388 13.25 -11.76 2.73
N ILE A 389 12.32 -10.80 2.72
CA ILE A 389 10.90 -11.03 2.42
C ILE A 389 10.54 -10.45 1.04
N ASP A 390 10.89 -9.20 0.79
CA ASP A 390 10.51 -8.51 -0.47
C ASP A 390 11.51 -7.42 -0.85
N LEU A 391 11.55 -7.12 -2.15
CA LEU A 391 12.35 -6.06 -2.78
C LEU A 391 11.41 -5.23 -3.66
N THR A 392 11.04 -4.04 -3.18
CA THR A 392 10.07 -3.18 -3.88
C THR A 392 10.77 -1.98 -4.49
N ALA A 393 10.84 -1.96 -5.82
CA ALA A 393 11.43 -0.87 -6.57
C ALA A 393 10.42 0.29 -6.73
N GLY A 394 10.83 1.48 -6.29
CA GLY A 394 10.19 2.74 -6.65
C GLY A 394 10.85 3.39 -7.86
N VAL A 395 10.59 4.67 -8.07
CA VAL A 395 11.18 5.45 -9.17
C VAL A 395 12.71 5.56 -9.03
N ARG A 396 13.18 5.97 -7.86
CA ARG A 396 14.60 6.23 -7.55
C ARG A 396 15.05 5.57 -6.25
N SER A 397 14.31 4.55 -5.83
CA SER A 397 14.54 3.90 -4.56
C SER A 397 14.24 2.40 -4.61
N LEU A 398 14.84 1.67 -3.68
CA LEU A 398 14.56 0.27 -3.42
C LEU A 398 14.25 0.11 -1.94
N GLN A 399 13.06 -0.39 -1.61
CA GLN A 399 12.78 -0.86 -0.26
C GLN A 399 13.15 -2.33 -0.14
N VAL A 400 13.92 -2.63 0.90
CA VAL A 400 14.32 -3.99 1.27
C VAL A 400 13.56 -4.37 2.53
N LYS A 401 12.59 -5.27 2.39
CA LYS A 401 11.79 -5.80 3.50
C LYS A 401 12.39 -7.08 4.03
N PHE A 402 12.53 -7.18 5.35
CA PHE A 402 13.10 -8.34 6.00
C PHE A 402 12.36 -8.71 7.27
N ASP A 403 12.45 -9.99 7.66
CA ASP A 403 12.03 -10.46 8.97
C ASP A 403 13.08 -10.03 10.01
N PRO A 404 12.76 -9.09 10.91
CA PRO A 404 13.73 -8.59 11.89
C PRO A 404 14.16 -9.65 12.92
N THR A 405 13.46 -10.79 13.00
CA THR A 405 13.86 -11.92 13.85
C THR A 405 14.92 -12.81 13.22
N ALA A 406 15.04 -12.78 11.89
CA ALA A 406 16.00 -13.56 11.12
C ALA A 406 17.18 -12.70 10.62
N LEU A 407 16.93 -11.44 10.25
CA LEU A 407 17.93 -10.49 9.76
C LEU A 407 17.72 -9.13 10.44
N GLY A 408 18.60 -8.78 11.38
CA GLY A 408 18.50 -7.49 12.09
C GLY A 408 18.86 -6.30 11.19
N GLN A 409 18.28 -5.13 11.47
CA GLN A 409 18.47 -3.91 10.67
C GLN A 409 19.94 -3.52 10.43
N PRO A 410 20.86 -3.56 11.41
CA PRO A 410 22.27 -3.27 11.16
C PRO A 410 22.92 -4.25 10.16
N ALA A 411 22.61 -5.55 10.28
CA ALA A 411 23.12 -6.57 9.37
C ALA A 411 22.54 -6.42 7.96
N ALA A 412 21.25 -6.10 7.85
CA ALA A 412 20.63 -5.77 6.57
C ALA A 412 21.30 -4.55 5.92
N LEU A 413 21.57 -3.50 6.69
CA LEU A 413 22.23 -2.29 6.19
C LEU A 413 23.64 -2.60 5.64
N ASP A 414 24.45 -3.33 6.41
CA ASP A 414 25.80 -3.69 5.99
C ASP A 414 25.78 -4.54 4.71
N TRP A 415 24.88 -5.52 4.65
CA TRP A 415 24.66 -6.35 3.46
C TRP A 415 24.28 -5.53 2.22
N ILE A 416 23.29 -4.64 2.33
CA ILE A 416 22.84 -3.80 1.22
C ILE A 416 23.97 -2.88 0.74
N ARG A 417 24.73 -2.29 1.67
CA ARG A 417 25.86 -1.40 1.35
C ARG A 417 26.99 -2.14 0.66
N GLU A 418 27.32 -3.35 1.12
CA GLU A 418 28.31 -4.20 0.47
C GLU A 418 27.88 -4.53 -0.96
N ALA A 419 26.65 -5.00 -1.15
CA ALA A 419 26.10 -5.32 -2.46
C ALA A 419 26.12 -4.12 -3.41
N GLU A 420 25.71 -2.94 -2.93
CA GLU A 420 25.73 -1.71 -3.72
C GLU A 420 27.15 -1.33 -4.16
N SER A 421 28.12 -1.40 -3.25
CA SER A 421 29.50 -0.98 -3.52
C SER A 421 30.20 -1.80 -4.61
N GLN A 422 29.67 -2.98 -4.92
CA GLN A 422 30.19 -3.90 -5.93
C GLN A 422 29.48 -3.79 -7.29
N LEU A 423 28.44 -2.95 -7.41
CA LEU A 423 27.69 -2.81 -8.65
C LEU A 423 28.48 -2.02 -9.71
N PRO A 424 28.52 -2.50 -10.97
CA PRO A 424 29.16 -1.78 -12.09
C PRO A 424 28.40 -0.50 -12.44
N ALA A 425 29.04 0.41 -13.18
CA ALA A 425 28.39 1.64 -13.65
C ALA A 425 27.07 1.35 -14.39
N ALA A 426 26.09 2.26 -14.28
CA ALA A 426 24.74 2.06 -14.82
C ALA A 426 24.70 2.01 -16.36
N ASP A 427 25.73 2.53 -17.03
CA ASP A 427 25.82 2.74 -18.48
C ASP A 427 25.70 1.47 -19.32
N ASP A 428 26.13 0.35 -18.76
CA ASP A 428 26.07 -0.96 -19.42
C ASP A 428 24.69 -1.64 -19.27
N MET A 429 23.71 -0.98 -18.65
CA MET A 429 22.40 -1.56 -18.44
C MET A 429 21.62 -1.75 -19.75
N ILE A 430 21.40 -3.02 -20.08
CA ILE A 430 20.45 -3.47 -21.09
C ILE A 430 19.49 -4.46 -20.41
N VAL A 431 18.21 -4.14 -20.43
CA VAL A 431 17.17 -4.96 -19.80
C VAL A 431 16.12 -5.41 -20.83
N PRO A 432 15.51 -6.60 -20.66
CA PRO A 432 14.32 -6.96 -21.40
C PRO A 432 13.24 -5.88 -21.22
N SER A 433 12.62 -5.47 -22.31
CA SER A 433 11.63 -4.39 -22.32
C SER A 433 10.60 -4.68 -23.42
N ARG A 434 9.47 -5.27 -23.02
CA ARG A 434 8.40 -5.62 -23.95
C ARG A 434 7.62 -4.37 -24.29
N THR A 435 7.17 -4.23 -25.52
CA THR A 435 6.14 -3.24 -25.86
C THR A 435 4.78 -3.88 -25.64
N VAL A 436 3.96 -3.29 -24.77
CA VAL A 436 2.60 -3.75 -24.43
C VAL A 436 1.63 -2.74 -25.02
N SER A 437 0.96 -3.11 -26.11
CA SER A 437 0.02 -2.23 -26.82
C SER A 437 -1.38 -2.41 -26.27
N LEU A 438 -1.95 -1.34 -25.69
CA LEU A 438 -3.23 -1.36 -24.99
C LEU A 438 -4.26 -0.44 -25.64
N PRO A 439 -5.56 -0.82 -25.64
CA PRO A 439 -6.62 0.06 -26.10
C PRO A 439 -6.81 1.21 -25.11
N LEU A 440 -7.05 2.43 -25.59
CA LEU A 440 -7.41 3.57 -24.75
C LEU A 440 -8.68 4.25 -25.24
N SER A 441 -9.74 4.17 -24.43
CA SER A 441 -10.93 5.02 -24.56
C SER A 441 -10.59 6.39 -23.97
N TRP A 442 -10.43 7.38 -24.84
CA TRP A 442 -10.09 8.75 -24.46
C TRP A 442 -11.27 9.44 -23.77
N ASP A 443 -11.03 10.11 -22.65
CA ASP A 443 -12.06 10.84 -21.89
C ASP A 443 -13.30 9.98 -21.53
N ASP A 444 -13.05 8.72 -21.18
CA ASP A 444 -14.07 7.70 -20.96
C ASP A 444 -15.16 8.11 -19.94
N PRO A 445 -16.45 7.83 -20.18
CA PRO A 445 -17.55 8.23 -19.29
C PRO A 445 -17.40 7.78 -17.84
N SER A 446 -16.77 6.64 -17.58
CA SER A 446 -16.57 6.18 -16.19
C SER A 446 -15.57 7.06 -15.42
N THR A 447 -14.59 7.65 -16.10
CA THR A 447 -13.67 8.61 -15.49
C THR A 447 -14.35 9.95 -15.20
N ARG A 448 -15.28 10.37 -16.07
CA ARG A 448 -16.14 11.55 -15.84
C ARG A 448 -17.03 11.38 -14.61
N GLU A 449 -17.65 10.21 -14.46
CA GLU A 449 -18.43 9.86 -13.27
C GLU A 449 -17.58 9.96 -11.98
N ALA A 450 -16.32 9.49 -12.02
CA ALA A 450 -15.43 9.60 -10.87
C ALA A 450 -15.13 11.06 -10.49
N ILE A 451 -14.97 11.94 -11.48
CA ILE A 451 -14.79 13.38 -11.25
C ILE A 451 -16.07 14.01 -10.67
N GLU A 452 -17.25 13.66 -11.20
CA GLU A 452 -18.53 14.14 -10.69
C GLU A 452 -18.76 13.74 -9.23
N ARG A 453 -18.50 12.47 -8.89
CA ARG A 453 -18.57 11.97 -7.51
C ARG A 453 -17.62 12.74 -6.58
N TYR A 454 -16.41 13.04 -7.04
CA TYR A 454 -15.44 13.83 -6.28
C TYR A 454 -15.91 15.27 -6.04
N VAL A 455 -16.42 15.94 -7.09
CA VAL A 455 -16.95 17.31 -7.00
C VAL A 455 -18.11 17.39 -6.00
N LEU A 456 -19.01 16.40 -6.01
CA LEU A 456 -20.20 16.37 -5.16
C LEU A 456 -19.89 15.95 -3.71
N GLY A 457 -18.99 14.99 -3.52
CA GLY A 457 -18.77 14.33 -2.23
C GLY A 457 -17.50 14.72 -1.48
N VAL A 458 -16.54 15.37 -2.14
CA VAL A 458 -15.21 15.64 -1.58
C VAL A 458 -14.82 17.10 -1.71
N ARG A 459 -14.65 17.61 -2.94
CA ARG A 459 -14.19 18.98 -3.17
C ARG A 459 -14.60 19.50 -4.55
N GLY A 460 -15.62 20.35 -4.58
CA GLY A 460 -16.15 20.91 -5.84
C GLY A 460 -15.41 22.12 -6.40
N ASP A 461 -14.56 22.78 -5.62
CA ASP A 461 -13.84 24.00 -5.99
C ASP A 461 -12.38 23.75 -6.43
N ALA A 462 -12.01 22.49 -6.67
CA ALA A 462 -10.64 22.12 -7.01
C ALA A 462 -10.22 22.62 -8.40
N PRO A 463 -9.00 23.16 -8.60
CA PRO A 463 -8.55 23.71 -9.89
C PRO A 463 -8.55 22.72 -11.06
N TRP A 464 -8.47 21.42 -10.78
CA TRP A 464 -8.47 20.34 -11.76
C TRP A 464 -9.88 19.84 -12.15
N CYS A 465 -10.92 20.40 -11.54
CA CYS A 465 -12.32 20.13 -11.85
C CYS A 465 -12.93 21.28 -12.67
N PRO A 466 -13.96 21.02 -13.49
CA PRO A 466 -14.65 19.74 -13.67
C PRO A 466 -14.00 18.82 -14.73
N TRP A 467 -12.86 19.19 -15.32
CA TRP A 467 -12.28 18.44 -16.44
C TRP A 467 -10.76 18.32 -16.34
N ASN A 468 -10.28 17.11 -16.07
CA ASN A 468 -8.86 16.82 -15.87
C ASN A 468 -8.01 17.01 -17.13
N ILE A 469 -8.51 16.67 -18.33
CA ILE A 469 -7.74 16.84 -19.58
C ILE A 469 -7.53 18.31 -19.91
N GLU A 470 -8.56 19.14 -19.73
CA GLU A 470 -8.42 20.61 -19.87
C GLU A 470 -7.40 21.15 -18.86
N PHE A 471 -7.45 20.65 -17.63
CA PHE A 471 -6.49 21.01 -16.60
C PHE A 471 -5.05 20.65 -16.99
N ILE A 472 -4.81 19.45 -17.51
CA ILE A 472 -3.50 19.01 -18.01
C ILE A 472 -3.03 19.95 -19.13
N ARG A 473 -3.92 20.34 -20.05
CA ARG A 473 -3.61 21.31 -21.10
C ARG A 473 -3.13 22.65 -20.52
N ARG A 474 -3.84 23.21 -19.52
CA ARG A 474 -3.45 24.47 -18.87
C ARG A 474 -2.09 24.37 -18.20
N MET A 475 -1.90 23.31 -17.42
CA MET A 475 -0.67 23.04 -16.67
C MET A 475 0.58 22.98 -17.57
N ASN A 476 0.43 22.55 -18.82
CA ASN A 476 1.53 22.32 -19.74
C ASN A 476 1.58 23.35 -20.89
N GLY A 477 0.76 24.41 -20.83
CA GLY A 477 0.80 25.50 -21.82
C GLY A 477 0.39 25.08 -23.23
N LEU A 478 -0.42 24.03 -23.36
CA LEU A 478 -0.78 23.46 -24.66
C LEU A 478 -1.91 24.25 -25.34
N GLY A 479 -1.86 24.29 -26.67
CA GLY A 479 -2.79 25.06 -27.50
C GLY A 479 -4.21 24.52 -27.46
N SER A 480 -4.35 23.20 -27.40
CA SER A 480 -5.66 22.54 -27.34
C SER A 480 -5.65 21.21 -26.56
N VAL A 481 -6.83 20.64 -26.29
CA VAL A 481 -6.94 19.33 -25.64
C VAL A 481 -6.54 18.19 -26.58
N GLU A 482 -6.63 18.40 -27.89
CA GLU A 482 -6.14 17.48 -28.91
C GLU A 482 -4.61 17.37 -28.90
N ASP A 483 -3.89 18.42 -28.48
CA ASP A 483 -2.44 18.34 -28.25
C ASP A 483 -2.12 17.40 -27.07
N VAL A 484 -2.92 17.44 -26.00
CA VAL A 484 -2.80 16.50 -24.87
C VAL A 484 -3.02 15.08 -25.36
N GLN A 485 -4.08 14.86 -26.14
CA GLN A 485 -4.38 13.56 -26.73
C GLN A 485 -3.22 13.04 -27.58
N ARG A 486 -2.74 13.84 -28.53
CA ARG A 486 -1.62 13.46 -29.41
C ARG A 486 -0.38 13.07 -28.60
N ILE A 487 0.02 13.88 -27.63
CA ILE A 487 1.17 13.57 -26.77
C ILE A 487 0.95 12.25 -26.02
N VAL A 488 -0.26 12.01 -25.50
CA VAL A 488 -0.54 10.79 -24.75
C VAL A 488 -0.42 9.55 -25.63
N PHE A 489 -0.96 9.58 -26.85
CA PHE A 489 -0.94 8.45 -27.78
C PHE A 489 0.42 8.25 -28.46
N ASP A 490 1.19 9.32 -28.71
CA ASP A 490 2.51 9.24 -29.36
C ASP A 490 3.63 8.81 -28.38
N ALA A 491 3.37 8.82 -27.07
CA ALA A 491 4.33 8.46 -26.06
C ALA A 491 4.52 6.95 -25.89
N SER A 492 5.78 6.58 -25.60
CA SER A 492 6.14 5.26 -25.10
C SER A 492 6.47 5.36 -23.62
N TYR A 493 5.68 4.72 -22.77
CA TYR A 493 5.77 4.85 -21.31
C TYR A 493 6.54 3.68 -20.71
N LEU A 494 7.73 3.95 -20.18
CA LEU A 494 8.54 2.96 -19.48
C LEU A 494 7.99 2.73 -18.07
N VAL A 495 7.60 1.50 -17.75
CA VAL A 495 7.17 1.08 -16.42
C VAL A 495 8.37 1.04 -15.48
N LEU A 496 8.37 1.90 -14.47
CA LEU A 496 9.45 2.01 -13.48
C LEU A 496 9.19 1.09 -12.28
N GLY A 497 7.94 0.95 -11.86
CA GLY A 497 7.53 0.11 -10.73
C GLY A 497 6.08 -0.32 -10.88
N LEU A 498 5.64 -1.22 -10.01
CA LEU A 498 4.28 -1.74 -9.95
C LEU A 498 3.69 -1.56 -8.56
N GLY A 499 2.37 -1.46 -8.48
CA GLY A 499 1.63 -1.27 -7.24
C GLY A 499 1.36 0.19 -6.87
N ASP A 500 1.36 1.12 -7.84
CA ASP A 500 0.99 2.54 -7.71
C ASP A 500 -0.37 2.82 -8.40
N VAL A 501 -1.54 2.60 -7.78
CA VAL A 501 -1.75 1.87 -6.53
C VAL A 501 -2.42 0.52 -6.78
N TYR A 502 -1.91 -0.51 -6.10
CA TYR A 502 -2.42 -1.89 -6.07
C TYR A 502 -2.35 -2.71 -7.38
N LEU A 503 -2.31 -4.03 -7.21
CA LEU A 503 -2.60 -5.06 -8.23
C LEU A 503 -1.94 -4.81 -9.60
N GLY A 504 -0.63 -4.59 -9.61
CA GLY A 504 0.14 -4.42 -10.84
C GLY A 504 -0.06 -3.07 -11.54
N ALA A 505 -0.72 -2.10 -10.89
CA ALA A 505 -0.82 -0.74 -11.40
C ALA A 505 0.59 -0.14 -11.60
N PRO A 506 0.95 0.29 -12.81
CA PRO A 506 2.30 0.77 -13.09
C PRO A 506 2.47 2.20 -12.58
N VAL A 507 3.68 2.52 -12.11
CA VAL A 507 4.21 3.88 -12.22
C VAL A 507 5.08 3.92 -13.48
N ALA A 508 4.63 4.65 -14.50
CA ALA A 508 5.31 4.70 -15.80
C ALA A 508 5.65 6.13 -16.21
N VAL A 509 6.70 6.32 -17.01
CA VAL A 509 7.12 7.64 -17.50
C VAL A 509 7.34 7.61 -19.01
N PRO A 510 6.97 8.66 -19.76
CA PRO A 510 7.41 8.82 -21.14
C PRO A 510 8.94 8.79 -21.28
N LEU A 511 9.42 7.95 -22.20
CA LEU A 511 10.85 7.88 -22.55
C LEU A 511 11.36 9.19 -23.17
N ASP A 512 10.52 9.85 -23.96
CA ASP A 512 10.79 11.18 -24.52
C ASP A 512 10.38 12.26 -23.51
N PRO A 513 11.32 13.07 -22.97
CA PRO A 513 10.97 14.12 -22.03
C PRO A 513 9.98 15.15 -22.57
N ARG A 514 9.88 15.33 -23.89
CA ARG A 514 8.90 16.23 -24.53
C ARG A 514 7.46 15.77 -24.32
N HIS A 515 7.26 14.49 -23.97
CA HIS A 515 5.94 13.91 -23.73
C HIS A 515 5.56 13.85 -22.24
N ARG A 516 6.43 14.33 -21.34
CA ARG A 516 6.17 14.35 -19.88
C ARG A 516 5.22 15.48 -19.52
N LEU A 517 3.92 15.22 -19.67
CA LEU A 517 2.88 16.12 -19.19
C LEU A 517 2.90 16.14 -17.65
N VAL A 518 3.29 17.27 -17.06
CA VAL A 518 3.38 17.40 -15.60
C VAL A 518 2.08 17.95 -15.03
N THR A 519 1.57 17.32 -13.97
CA THR A 519 0.35 17.75 -13.29
C THR A 519 0.43 17.51 -11.78
N THR A 520 -0.54 18.04 -11.01
CA THR A 520 -0.65 17.74 -9.57
C THR A 520 -1.46 16.47 -9.33
N LYS A 521 -1.14 15.75 -8.25
CA LYS A 521 -2.06 14.77 -7.66
C LYS A 521 -3.23 15.53 -6.98
N TYR A 522 -4.39 14.87 -6.88
CA TYR A 522 -5.58 15.38 -6.20
C TYR A 522 -5.29 15.71 -4.72
N ASN A 523 -5.89 16.77 -4.21
CA ASN A 523 -5.84 17.16 -2.80
C ASN A 523 -7.24 17.56 -2.25
N PRO A 524 -7.86 16.73 -1.39
CA PRO A 524 -7.45 15.36 -1.03
C PRO A 524 -7.66 14.37 -2.20
N ALA A 525 -7.10 13.17 -2.11
CA ALA A 525 -7.28 12.12 -3.11
C ALA A 525 -8.77 11.68 -3.24
N ARG A 526 -9.14 11.12 -4.40
CA ARG A 526 -10.47 10.54 -4.60
C ARG A 526 -10.67 9.30 -3.73
N THR A 527 -11.89 9.10 -3.27
CA THR A 527 -12.33 7.88 -2.57
C THR A 527 -12.73 6.75 -3.52
N TRP A 528 -13.02 7.06 -4.79
CA TRP A 528 -13.38 6.07 -5.80
C TRP A 528 -12.81 6.44 -7.18
N THR A 529 -12.27 5.43 -7.86
CA THR A 529 -11.68 5.44 -9.19
C THR A 529 -12.07 4.13 -9.86
N PRO A 530 -12.59 4.14 -11.10
CA PRO A 530 -12.96 2.92 -11.79
C PRO A 530 -11.71 2.11 -12.16
N GLU A 531 -11.87 0.79 -12.18
CA GLU A 531 -10.83 -0.14 -12.57
C GLU A 531 -10.32 0.15 -13.99
N ASN A 532 -8.99 0.18 -14.12
CA ASN A 532 -8.19 0.47 -15.31
C ASN A 532 -8.45 1.84 -15.91
N ALA A 533 -8.93 2.79 -15.09
CA ALA A 533 -8.74 4.20 -15.42
C ALA A 533 -7.25 4.48 -15.63
N VAL A 534 -6.96 5.38 -16.56
CA VAL A 534 -5.61 5.83 -16.89
C VAL A 534 -5.50 7.27 -16.44
N GLY A 535 -4.46 7.58 -15.67
CA GLY A 535 -4.25 8.92 -15.15
C GLY A 535 -2.79 9.35 -15.13
N ILE A 536 -2.58 10.65 -15.02
CA ILE A 536 -1.29 11.31 -14.92
C ILE A 536 -1.18 12.05 -13.57
N GLY A 537 -0.07 11.89 -12.86
CA GLY A 537 0.20 12.52 -11.56
C GLY A 537 1.69 12.83 -11.42
N GLY A 538 2.05 14.09 -11.20
CA GLY A 538 3.42 14.52 -11.50
C GLY A 538 3.68 14.33 -12.99
N ALA A 539 4.85 13.77 -13.34
CA ALA A 539 5.20 13.34 -14.69
C ALA A 539 4.86 11.86 -14.99
N TYR A 540 4.14 11.18 -14.09
CA TYR A 540 3.92 9.74 -14.14
C TYR A 540 2.55 9.37 -14.66
N LEU A 541 2.49 8.25 -15.39
CA LEU A 541 1.27 7.58 -15.80
C LEU A 541 0.98 6.37 -14.90
N CYS A 542 -0.29 6.19 -14.56
CA CYS A 542 -0.82 5.04 -13.84
C CYS A 542 -1.99 4.40 -14.61
N ILE A 543 -2.12 3.07 -14.50
CA ILE A 543 -3.32 2.30 -14.85
C ILE A 543 -3.83 1.65 -13.56
N TYR A 544 -5.00 2.07 -13.07
CA TYR A 544 -5.53 1.55 -11.80
C TYR A 544 -5.87 0.06 -11.91
N GLY A 545 -5.19 -0.82 -11.16
CA GLY A 545 -5.34 -2.28 -11.28
C GLY A 545 -6.69 -2.81 -10.80
N MET A 546 -7.42 -2.03 -10.00
CA MET A 546 -8.71 -2.35 -9.41
C MET A 546 -9.52 -1.08 -9.10
N GLU A 547 -10.79 -1.22 -8.74
CA GLU A 547 -11.60 -0.10 -8.26
C GLU A 547 -11.17 0.34 -6.86
N GLY A 548 -10.89 1.63 -6.65
CA GLY A 548 -10.40 2.07 -5.34
C GLY A 548 -10.08 3.56 -5.24
N PRO A 549 -9.39 4.01 -4.18
CA PRO A 549 -8.94 5.39 -4.07
C PRO A 549 -7.88 5.73 -5.13
N GLY A 550 -7.74 7.02 -5.46
CA GLY A 550 -6.76 7.44 -6.47
C GLY A 550 -6.51 8.95 -6.51
N GLY A 551 -5.27 9.33 -6.82
CA GLY A 551 -4.82 10.71 -6.84
C GLY A 551 -4.51 11.30 -8.21
N TYR A 552 -4.45 10.51 -9.28
CA TYR A 552 -3.94 10.99 -10.59
C TYR A 552 -5.06 11.62 -11.41
N GLN A 553 -4.73 12.59 -12.26
CA GLN A 553 -5.64 13.27 -13.19
C GLN A 553 -5.99 12.34 -14.36
N PHE A 554 -7.27 12.14 -14.64
CA PHE A 554 -7.69 11.18 -15.68
C PHE A 554 -7.43 11.66 -17.10
N VAL A 555 -7.09 10.70 -17.97
CA VAL A 555 -7.04 10.88 -19.44
C VAL A 555 -7.96 9.91 -20.18
N GLY A 556 -8.30 8.76 -19.59
CA GLY A 556 -9.14 7.76 -20.23
C GLY A 556 -9.21 6.44 -19.46
N ARG A 557 -9.58 5.36 -20.14
CA ARG A 557 -9.68 4.01 -19.57
C ARG A 557 -9.18 2.95 -20.54
N THR A 558 -8.65 1.85 -20.00
CA THR A 558 -8.12 0.71 -20.77
C THR A 558 -8.70 -0.63 -20.30
N THR A 559 -8.19 -1.74 -20.83
CA THR A 559 -8.50 -3.11 -20.41
C THR A 559 -7.75 -3.51 -19.13
N GLN A 560 -8.08 -4.68 -18.60
CA GLN A 560 -7.56 -5.19 -17.34
C GLN A 560 -6.05 -5.44 -17.42
N VAL A 561 -5.31 -4.88 -16.46
CA VAL A 561 -3.89 -5.18 -16.21
C VAL A 561 -3.69 -6.25 -15.13
N TRP A 562 -4.80 -6.77 -14.58
CA TRP A 562 -4.85 -7.84 -13.59
C TRP A 562 -5.83 -8.93 -14.01
N ASN A 563 -5.42 -10.20 -13.90
CA ASN A 563 -6.23 -11.37 -14.21
C ASN A 563 -7.01 -11.84 -12.97
N HIS A 564 -8.24 -11.36 -12.82
CA HIS A 564 -9.17 -11.79 -11.76
C HIS A 564 -9.58 -13.26 -11.80
N ARG A 565 -9.24 -13.99 -12.87
CA ARG A 565 -9.52 -15.43 -13.01
C ARG A 565 -8.35 -16.30 -12.60
N HIS A 566 -7.19 -15.72 -12.27
CA HIS A 566 -6.02 -16.49 -11.85
C HIS A 566 -6.41 -17.48 -10.73
N PRO A 567 -6.02 -18.77 -10.81
CA PRO A 567 -4.99 -19.34 -11.68
C PRO A 567 -5.46 -19.78 -13.08
N HIS A 568 -6.70 -19.50 -13.48
CA HIS A 568 -7.15 -19.78 -14.84
C HIS A 568 -6.47 -18.86 -15.86
N ALA A 569 -6.07 -19.45 -16.98
CA ALA A 569 -5.42 -18.74 -18.07
C ALA A 569 -6.32 -17.64 -18.67
N ALA A 570 -5.70 -16.53 -19.04
CA ALA A 570 -6.30 -15.42 -19.78
C ALA A 570 -5.28 -14.92 -20.80
N GLY A 571 -5.71 -14.55 -22.00
CA GLY A 571 -4.80 -14.10 -23.05
C GLY A 571 -4.04 -12.84 -22.63
N GLY A 572 -2.73 -12.82 -22.92
CA GLY A 572 -1.81 -11.74 -22.51
C GLY A 572 -1.19 -11.91 -21.11
N PHE A 573 -1.75 -12.76 -20.26
CA PHE A 573 -1.24 -13.01 -18.91
C PHE A 573 -0.40 -14.28 -18.85
N GLU A 574 0.64 -14.27 -18.00
CA GLU A 574 1.43 -15.47 -17.72
C GLU A 574 0.68 -16.41 -16.75
N PRO A 575 0.77 -17.73 -16.92
CA PRO A 575 0.13 -18.70 -16.02
C PRO A 575 0.56 -18.57 -14.55
N GLU A 576 1.80 -18.15 -14.33
CA GLU A 576 2.44 -18.10 -13.02
C GLU A 576 1.91 -16.96 -12.15
N HIS A 577 1.37 -15.89 -12.75
CA HIS A 577 1.00 -14.70 -12.01
C HIS A 577 -0.14 -13.88 -12.65
N PRO A 578 -0.93 -13.14 -11.85
CA PRO A 578 -2.08 -12.39 -12.35
C PRO A 578 -1.78 -11.02 -12.97
N TRP A 579 -0.61 -10.43 -12.79
CA TRP A 579 -0.30 -9.09 -13.33
C TRP A 579 0.18 -9.15 -14.79
N LEU A 580 -0.21 -8.16 -15.60
CA LEU A 580 0.18 -8.07 -17.01
C LEU A 580 1.57 -7.47 -17.21
N LEU A 581 1.81 -6.34 -16.54
CA LEU A 581 2.97 -5.47 -16.77
C LEU A 581 4.15 -5.88 -15.90
N ARG A 582 5.36 -5.59 -16.38
CA ARG A 582 6.65 -5.85 -15.71
C ARG A 582 7.46 -4.57 -15.61
N HIS A 583 8.44 -4.58 -14.71
CA HIS A 583 9.49 -3.56 -14.71
C HIS A 583 10.12 -3.47 -16.11
N PHE A 584 10.27 -2.23 -16.59
CA PHE A 584 10.80 -1.87 -17.91
C PHE A 584 9.95 -2.26 -19.12
N ASP A 585 8.72 -2.74 -18.95
CA ASP A 585 7.80 -2.76 -20.09
C ASP A 585 7.56 -1.34 -20.61
N ARG A 586 7.26 -1.23 -21.90
CA ARG A 586 6.90 0.00 -22.59
C ARG A 586 5.44 -0.07 -22.98
N ILE A 587 4.61 0.73 -22.33
CA ILE A 587 3.20 0.84 -22.68
C ILE A 587 3.09 1.74 -23.92
N SER A 588 2.28 1.32 -24.88
CA SER A 588 1.82 2.13 -26.02
C SER A 588 0.31 2.03 -26.15
N TRP A 589 -0.31 3.05 -26.72
CA TRP A 589 -1.76 3.15 -26.82
C TRP A 589 -2.23 3.04 -28.27
N TYR A 590 -3.39 2.43 -28.48
CA TYR A 590 -4.17 2.60 -29.71
C TYR A 590 -5.60 3.06 -29.36
N PRO A 591 -6.17 4.00 -30.13
CA PRO A 591 -7.46 4.59 -29.80
C PRO A 591 -8.59 3.59 -30.06
N VAL A 592 -9.56 3.53 -29.16
CA VAL A 592 -10.83 2.78 -29.30
C VAL A 592 -11.99 3.64 -28.84
N SER A 593 -13.22 3.33 -29.28
CA SER A 593 -14.42 3.96 -28.72
C SER A 593 -14.77 3.38 -27.34
N THR A 594 -15.66 4.07 -26.61
CA THR A 594 -16.20 3.56 -25.34
C THR A 594 -16.90 2.21 -25.51
N GLU A 595 -17.67 2.05 -26.59
CA GLU A 595 -18.39 0.80 -26.90
C GLU A 595 -17.40 -0.33 -27.23
N GLU A 596 -16.40 -0.06 -28.07
CA GLU A 596 -15.36 -1.03 -28.40
C GLU A 596 -14.56 -1.44 -27.14
N LEU A 597 -14.23 -0.49 -26.27
CA LEU A 597 -13.56 -0.80 -25.00
C LEU A 597 -14.45 -1.70 -24.11
N ALA A 598 -15.75 -1.47 -24.06
CA ALA A 598 -16.67 -2.29 -23.27
C ALA A 598 -16.65 -3.75 -23.73
N ASP A 599 -16.65 -4.00 -25.04
CA ASP A 599 -16.55 -5.35 -25.61
C ASP A 599 -15.19 -6.00 -25.29
N LEU A 600 -14.08 -5.28 -25.48
CA LEU A 600 -12.72 -5.76 -25.17
C LEU A 600 -12.56 -6.11 -23.69
N ARG A 601 -13.13 -5.30 -22.79
CA ARG A 601 -13.13 -5.54 -21.34
C ARG A 601 -13.96 -6.77 -20.97
N ALA A 602 -15.10 -6.98 -21.63
CA ALA A 602 -15.94 -8.16 -21.40
C ALA A 602 -15.23 -9.45 -21.86
N ASP A 603 -14.56 -9.41 -23.02
CA ASP A 603 -13.75 -10.53 -23.51
C ASP A 603 -12.56 -10.83 -22.59
N THR A 604 -11.86 -9.81 -22.11
CA THR A 604 -10.75 -9.96 -21.16
C THR A 604 -11.24 -10.57 -19.84
N ALA A 605 -12.34 -10.06 -19.27
CA ALA A 605 -12.96 -10.63 -18.08
C ALA A 605 -13.41 -12.09 -18.28
N ALA A 606 -13.80 -12.47 -19.50
CA ALA A 606 -14.14 -13.84 -19.87
C ALA A 606 -12.91 -14.68 -20.31
N GLY A 607 -11.68 -14.17 -20.14
CA GLY A 607 -10.40 -14.81 -20.50
C GLY A 607 -10.18 -15.03 -22.00
N ARG A 608 -10.99 -14.40 -22.85
CA ARG A 608 -10.88 -14.43 -24.32
C ARG A 608 -10.11 -13.22 -24.89
N GLY A 609 -9.87 -12.21 -24.06
CA GLY A 609 -9.09 -11.03 -24.46
C GLY A 609 -7.68 -11.38 -24.90
N SER A 610 -7.10 -10.54 -25.74
CA SER A 610 -5.72 -10.64 -26.20
C SER A 610 -5.04 -9.29 -26.08
N VAL A 611 -3.76 -9.30 -25.71
CA VAL A 611 -2.91 -8.11 -25.66
C VAL A 611 -1.77 -8.31 -26.64
N ASP A 612 -1.50 -7.31 -27.49
CA ASP A 612 -0.33 -7.33 -28.37
C ASP A 612 0.92 -7.00 -27.56
N ILE A 613 1.79 -8.00 -27.41
CA ILE A 613 3.04 -7.91 -26.66
C ILE A 613 4.19 -8.27 -27.59
N THR A 614 5.02 -7.27 -27.91
CA THR A 614 6.21 -7.46 -28.74
C THR A 614 7.47 -7.46 -27.86
N ALA A 615 8.29 -8.50 -27.97
CA ALA A 615 9.56 -8.58 -27.26
C ALA A 615 10.54 -7.48 -27.72
N GLY A 616 11.35 -6.98 -26.78
CA GLY A 616 12.32 -5.93 -27.05
C GLY A 616 13.32 -5.77 -25.89
N SER A 617 14.15 -4.74 -26.00
CA SER A 617 15.10 -4.36 -24.94
C SER A 617 15.14 -2.84 -24.77
N PHE A 618 15.48 -2.42 -23.57
CA PHE A 618 15.78 -1.03 -23.23
C PHE A 618 17.27 -0.93 -22.89
N SER A 619 17.94 0.05 -23.49
CA SER A 619 19.36 0.34 -23.28
C SER A 619 19.50 1.77 -22.78
N LEU A 620 20.11 1.93 -21.60
CA LEU A 620 20.32 3.25 -21.00
C LEU A 620 21.25 4.11 -21.87
N SER A 621 22.33 3.53 -22.39
CA SER A 621 23.27 4.22 -23.29
C SER A 621 22.60 4.68 -24.61
N ALA A 622 21.72 3.86 -25.20
CA ALA A 622 20.95 4.27 -26.37
C ALA A 622 19.97 5.41 -26.06
N HIS A 623 19.34 5.39 -24.88
CA HIS A 623 18.46 6.46 -24.42
C HIS A 623 19.22 7.76 -24.19
N ARG A 624 20.39 7.73 -23.54
CA ARG A 624 21.27 8.90 -23.40
C ARG A 624 21.70 9.49 -24.73
N ALA A 625 22.06 8.64 -25.71
CA ALA A 625 22.39 9.10 -27.05
C ALA A 625 21.19 9.76 -27.76
N PHE A 626 19.97 9.30 -27.50
CA PHE A 626 18.74 9.98 -27.92
C PHE A 626 18.59 11.36 -27.25
N LEU A 627 18.71 11.43 -25.91
CA LEU A 627 18.60 12.68 -25.17
C LEU A 627 19.63 13.72 -25.63
N ALA A 628 20.88 13.31 -25.84
CA ALA A 628 21.94 14.19 -26.31
C ALA A 628 21.68 14.73 -27.73
N ARG A 629 21.10 13.91 -28.61
CA ARG A 629 20.77 14.32 -29.98
C ARG A 629 19.60 15.30 -30.02
N GLU A 630 18.61 15.12 -29.16
CA GLU A 630 17.39 15.93 -29.11
C GLU A 630 17.46 17.05 -28.05
N ALA A 631 18.62 17.28 -27.45
CA ALA A 631 18.79 18.12 -26.25
C ALA A 631 18.18 19.52 -26.38
N ASP A 632 18.45 20.21 -27.49
CA ASP A 632 17.95 21.57 -27.72
C ASP A 632 16.41 21.62 -27.79
N ASP A 633 15.79 20.61 -28.42
CA ASP A 633 14.34 20.54 -28.53
C ASP A 633 13.69 20.14 -27.21
N ILE A 634 14.28 19.18 -26.50
CA ILE A 634 13.86 18.77 -25.15
C ILE A 634 13.86 19.99 -24.22
N VAL A 635 14.97 20.73 -24.15
CA VAL A 635 15.10 21.92 -23.31
C VAL A 635 14.06 22.97 -23.69
N ARG A 636 13.86 23.21 -24.98
CA ARG A 636 12.86 24.17 -25.48
C ARG A 636 11.44 23.81 -25.03
N VAL A 637 11.02 22.56 -25.20
CA VAL A 637 9.67 22.10 -24.84
C VAL A 637 9.48 22.11 -23.33
N GLN A 638 10.44 21.56 -22.57
CA GLN A 638 10.35 21.52 -21.12
C GLN A 638 10.31 22.92 -20.50
N SER A 639 11.14 23.85 -20.99
CA SER A 639 11.13 25.24 -20.51
C SER A 639 9.77 25.91 -20.74
N ALA A 640 9.12 25.64 -21.89
CA ALA A 640 7.78 26.17 -22.17
C ALA A 640 6.71 25.59 -21.22
N MET A 641 6.77 24.28 -20.95
CA MET A 641 5.88 23.61 -20.00
C MET A 641 6.09 24.13 -18.56
N GLU A 642 7.35 24.36 -18.15
CA GLU A 642 7.69 24.91 -16.84
C GLU A 642 7.14 26.31 -16.63
N ILE A 643 7.31 27.20 -17.62
CA ILE A 643 6.75 28.56 -17.58
C ILE A 643 5.23 28.50 -17.42
N ALA A 644 4.54 27.67 -18.22
CA ALA A 644 3.09 27.53 -18.14
C ALA A 644 2.62 27.00 -16.77
N ARG A 645 3.37 26.06 -16.19
CA ARG A 645 3.10 25.52 -14.85
C ARG A 645 3.29 26.57 -13.77
N ASP A 646 4.35 27.38 -13.86
CA ASP A 646 4.57 28.48 -12.93
C ASP A 646 3.47 29.54 -13.00
N GLU A 647 2.99 29.85 -14.19
CA GLU A 647 1.85 30.74 -14.38
C GLU A 647 0.55 30.17 -13.81
N GLU A 648 0.26 28.88 -14.01
CA GLU A 648 -0.92 28.21 -13.44
C GLU A 648 -0.84 28.16 -11.91
N ARG A 649 0.34 27.85 -11.35
CA ARG A 649 0.58 27.90 -9.90
C ARG A 649 0.36 29.32 -9.36
N GLY A 650 0.82 30.35 -10.08
CA GLY A 650 0.57 31.74 -9.72
C GLY A 650 -0.93 32.07 -9.68
N ARG A 651 -1.72 31.56 -10.62
CA ARG A 651 -3.19 31.69 -10.61
C ARG A 651 -3.82 31.03 -9.38
N TRP A 652 -3.36 29.85 -8.99
CA TRP A 652 -3.87 29.17 -7.79
C TRP A 652 -3.53 29.91 -6.51
N ALA A 653 -2.30 30.42 -6.41
CA ALA A 653 -1.88 31.25 -5.29
C ALA A 653 -2.76 32.50 -5.16
N ALA A 654 -3.04 33.18 -6.28
CA ALA A 654 -3.94 34.33 -6.31
C ALA A 654 -5.40 33.97 -5.97
N ALA A 655 -5.86 32.77 -6.32
CA ALA A 655 -7.18 32.23 -5.97
C ALA A 655 -7.27 31.71 -4.52
N GLY A 656 -6.15 31.70 -3.80
CA GLY A 656 -6.08 31.28 -2.41
C GLY A 656 -6.02 29.77 -2.17
N GLU A 657 -5.56 29.00 -3.17
CA GLU A 657 -5.40 27.54 -3.04
C GLU A 657 -4.38 27.17 -1.96
N PHE A 658 -3.37 28.02 -1.76
CA PHE A 658 -2.30 27.81 -0.79
C PHE A 658 -2.48 28.62 0.50
N THR A 659 -3.50 29.49 0.59
CA THR A 659 -3.78 30.26 1.82
C THR A 659 -4.62 29.43 2.78
N ARG A 660 -4.25 29.42 4.06
CA ARG A 660 -5.06 28.84 5.13
C ARG A 660 -6.47 29.43 5.07
N ARG A 661 -7.47 28.61 4.73
CA ARG A 661 -8.85 28.90 5.20
C ARG A 661 -8.77 28.83 6.72
N ALA A 662 -8.96 29.95 7.40
CA ALA A 662 -9.10 29.97 8.85
C ALA A 662 -10.24 29.00 9.20
N ALA A 663 -9.93 28.03 10.07
CA ALA A 663 -10.89 27.04 10.55
C ALA A 663 -12.00 27.71 11.37
#